data_AF-A0A1G9VQA3-F1
#
_entry.id   AF-A0A1G9VQA3-F1
#
_cell.length_a   1.000
_cell.length_b   1.000
_cell.length_c   1.000
_cell.angle_alpha   90.00
_cell.angle_beta   90.00
_cell.angle_gamma   90.00
#
_symmetry.space_group_name_H-M   'P 1'
#
loop_
_entity.id
_entity.type
_entity.pdbx_description
1 polymer ?
#
loop_
_entity_poly.entity_id
_entity_poly.type
_entity_poly.pdbx_seq_one_letter_code
_entity_poly.pdbx_strand_id
1 'polypeptide(L)'
;MKKTILTSLLVLGGLSVKAQSYIGYLSDNYSGVHGLIANPANIVDSRFKTDVNLVGVSTFFSNDYYGLKLGDVVTSDFDFDTDGKKYPKENNNFFGNADVMGPSFMFNINRTSSLAVFTRGRVSYNVNKINGTTFENISNEFDENEDFIVDEDDLYLTANAWAEVGITYAKVFMNKEQHFLKAGVSLKYLQGMGNAYANGENVNINYDADGTDLGGGETTGSITSQGTVNYGHSDNINDDFDDFEFEIVDGATGFGADLGVVYEWRPNYASYTSKDSEGNPYAPKYLNKYKLKLGLSLTDLGSIQYKNGTENAYDITGTVTEDDFDNQDGIEDILSTLYSQTGTGKAAKSALPTALHLNVDYNLHKKFYLNLNTDFSLSSNSKANANRVPTVASITPRFESKWFSFYMPVSLIQGSGAQWGAGFRAGPLYLGSGSVLSLLMSDNSKAADVYAGLKIPVYQGKPKDKDDDGVLDKMDDCPQESGPIENNGCPWPDTDGDQVWDKDDNCPQEVGEIENNGCPWIDTDGDSILDKDDKCPEEAGDAANNGCPWPDTDGDGILDKDDNCIDKNGTVANNGCPEIVQVTAEVQKKLNDYAKTILFNSGTASIKAESTSALVDIINILKEYPDAKFSVEGHTDSIGSKATNQQLSEARALSVKDFLVKNGVDAFRLSAVGYGEDKPIATNMYKDGRAKNRRVEINLVK
;
A
#
# COMPACT_ATOMS: atom_id res chain seq x y z
N MET A 1 -59.67 45.10 -12.46
CA MET A 1 -58.24 44.82 -12.72
C MET A 1 -57.40 44.88 -11.44
N LYS A 2 -58.02 45.17 -10.29
CA LYS A 2 -57.43 45.46 -8.98
C LYS A 2 -57.04 44.23 -8.13
N LYS A 3 -56.70 43.09 -8.73
CA LYS A 3 -56.58 41.81 -7.98
C LYS A 3 -55.20 41.16 -8.02
N THR A 4 -54.24 41.80 -8.68
CA THR A 4 -53.05 41.09 -9.15
C THR A 4 -51.78 41.50 -8.43
N ILE A 5 -51.63 42.66 -7.81
CA ILE A 5 -50.26 43.19 -7.61
C ILE A 5 -49.62 42.77 -6.28
N LEU A 6 -50.37 42.84 -5.17
CA LEU A 6 -49.88 42.34 -3.88
C LEU A 6 -49.90 40.81 -3.83
N THR A 7 -50.89 40.23 -4.50
CA THR A 7 -50.97 38.81 -4.81
C THR A 7 -49.83 38.41 -5.73
N SER A 8 -49.43 39.11 -6.80
CA SER A 8 -48.34 38.66 -7.71
C SER A 8 -46.97 38.59 -7.04
N LEU A 9 -46.65 39.50 -6.12
CA LEU A 9 -45.40 39.44 -5.33
C LEU A 9 -45.40 38.29 -4.29
N LEU A 10 -46.58 37.75 -3.92
CA LEU A 10 -46.76 36.62 -2.97
C LEU A 10 -47.23 35.31 -3.63
N VAL A 11 -47.78 35.38 -4.85
CA VAL A 11 -48.38 34.33 -5.72
C VAL A 11 -47.44 33.95 -6.86
N LEU A 12 -46.22 34.49 -6.87
CA LEU A 12 -45.07 33.72 -7.37
C LEU A 12 -44.92 32.36 -6.64
N GLY A 13 -45.70 32.09 -5.58
CA GLY A 13 -45.93 30.77 -4.99
C GLY A 13 -46.94 29.84 -5.72
N GLY A 14 -47.65 30.30 -6.76
CA GLY A 14 -48.75 29.55 -7.41
C GLY A 14 -48.38 28.69 -8.62
N LEU A 15 -47.19 28.81 -9.20
CA LEU A 15 -46.78 28.00 -10.35
C LEU A 15 -45.54 27.17 -10.04
N SER A 16 -45.79 25.94 -9.58
CA SER A 16 -44.87 24.81 -9.66
C SER A 16 -43.44 25.12 -9.21
N VAL A 17 -43.28 25.75 -8.04
CA VAL A 17 -41.94 26.10 -7.55
C VAL A 17 -41.28 24.87 -6.91
N LYS A 18 -40.62 24.13 -7.81
CA LYS A 18 -39.66 23.06 -7.54
C LYS A 18 -38.52 23.65 -6.69
N ALA A 19 -37.98 22.85 -5.76
CA ALA A 19 -37.26 23.32 -4.59
C ALA A 19 -35.94 22.47 -4.11
N GLN A 20 -35.15 22.69 -3.03
CA GLN A 20 -33.80 22.05 -2.67
C GLN A 20 -33.43 20.56 -2.95
N SER A 21 -32.13 20.26 -2.88
CA SER A 21 -31.50 19.22 -3.69
C SER A 21 -31.06 17.94 -2.97
N TYR A 22 -31.72 16.81 -3.25
CA TYR A 22 -31.20 15.44 -3.05
C TYR A 22 -30.88 15.00 -1.59
N ILE A 23 -31.68 15.41 -0.59
CA ILE A 23 -31.45 15.05 0.82
C ILE A 23 -31.32 13.52 0.99
N GLY A 24 -30.26 13.09 1.67
CA GLY A 24 -29.89 11.69 1.87
C GLY A 24 -29.06 11.09 0.73
N TYR A 25 -29.42 11.33 -0.54
CA TYR A 25 -28.75 10.73 -1.70
C TYR A 25 -27.30 11.18 -1.87
N LEU A 26 -26.99 12.46 -1.61
CA LEU A 26 -25.63 13.01 -1.81
C LEU A 26 -24.55 12.28 -0.99
N SER A 27 -24.93 11.69 0.14
CA SER A 27 -24.02 10.94 1.02
C SER A 27 -23.69 9.53 0.50
N ASP A 28 -24.47 8.99 -0.45
CA ASP A 28 -24.31 7.64 -1.04
C ASP A 28 -22.91 7.49 -1.64
N ASN A 29 -22.19 6.42 -1.28
CA ASN A 29 -20.89 6.13 -1.89
C ASN A 29 -20.96 5.85 -3.39
N TYR A 30 -22.18 5.67 -3.92
CA TYR A 30 -22.54 5.50 -5.32
C TYR A 30 -23.38 6.68 -5.87
N SER A 31 -23.34 7.86 -5.25
CA SER A 31 -23.97 9.09 -5.78
C SER A 31 -23.31 9.58 -7.08
N GLY A 32 -22.01 9.30 -7.24
CA GLY A 32 -21.26 9.56 -8.47
C GLY A 32 -21.01 11.06 -8.66
N VAL A 33 -21.33 11.58 -9.84
CA VAL A 33 -21.12 13.01 -10.13
C VAL A 33 -21.95 13.92 -9.19
N HIS A 34 -23.12 13.49 -8.71
CA HIS A 34 -23.92 14.26 -7.74
C HIS A 34 -23.19 14.52 -6.43
N GLY A 35 -22.25 13.64 -6.04
CA GLY A 35 -21.48 13.80 -4.80
C GLY A 35 -20.65 15.08 -4.76
N LEU A 36 -20.37 15.69 -5.92
CA LEU A 36 -19.65 16.97 -6.01
C LEU A 36 -20.46 18.15 -5.45
N ILE A 37 -21.80 18.08 -5.51
CA ILE A 37 -22.68 19.15 -5.01
C ILE A 37 -22.46 19.35 -3.51
N ALA A 38 -22.30 18.25 -2.76
CA ALA A 38 -22.01 18.32 -1.33
C ALA A 38 -20.52 18.57 -1.06
N ASN A 39 -19.62 17.88 -1.78
CA ASN A 39 -18.18 18.04 -1.60
C ASN A 39 -17.41 17.65 -2.88
N PRO A 40 -16.66 18.58 -3.51
CA PRO A 40 -15.95 18.31 -4.75
C PRO A 40 -14.88 17.21 -4.62
N ALA A 41 -14.38 16.92 -3.41
CA ALA A 41 -13.44 15.81 -3.20
C ALA A 41 -14.09 14.42 -3.41
N ASN A 42 -15.42 14.32 -3.47
CA ASN A 42 -16.10 13.03 -3.63
C ASN A 42 -15.87 12.36 -4.98
N ILE A 43 -15.46 13.10 -6.02
CA ILE A 43 -15.26 12.54 -7.36
C ILE A 43 -14.03 11.64 -7.47
N VAL A 44 -13.06 11.75 -6.56
CA VAL A 44 -11.86 10.91 -6.54
C VAL A 44 -11.99 9.75 -5.55
N ASP A 45 -11.33 8.64 -5.86
CA ASP A 45 -11.52 7.33 -5.22
C ASP A 45 -12.97 6.82 -5.33
N SER A 46 -13.65 7.24 -6.39
CA SER A 46 -15.04 6.87 -6.69
C SER A 46 -15.18 5.38 -7.04
N ARG A 47 -16.36 4.83 -6.70
CA ARG A 47 -16.78 3.47 -7.06
C ARG A 47 -17.14 3.32 -8.54
N PHE A 48 -17.12 4.43 -9.27
CA PHE A 48 -17.26 4.50 -10.72
C PHE A 48 -15.90 4.66 -11.40
N LYS A 49 -15.73 4.02 -12.55
CA LYS A 49 -14.68 4.35 -13.52
C LYS A 49 -15.06 5.63 -14.26
N THR A 50 -16.34 5.70 -14.63
CA THR A 50 -16.98 6.85 -15.24
C THR A 50 -18.44 6.88 -14.76
N ASP A 51 -18.96 8.06 -14.49
CA ASP A 51 -20.39 8.26 -14.23
C ASP A 51 -20.89 9.35 -15.16
N VAL A 52 -21.98 9.08 -15.87
CA VAL A 52 -22.62 10.04 -16.77
C VAL A 52 -24.01 10.33 -16.24
N ASN A 53 -24.21 11.49 -15.63
CA ASN A 53 -25.56 11.95 -15.35
C ASN A 53 -26.23 12.38 -16.65
N LEU A 54 -27.47 11.93 -16.88
CA LEU A 54 -28.27 12.39 -18.00
C LEU A 54 -29.14 13.56 -17.54
N VAL A 55 -29.92 13.32 -16.48
CA VAL A 55 -30.78 14.30 -15.86
C VAL A 55 -31.01 13.93 -14.41
N GLY A 56 -30.94 14.91 -13.52
CA GLY A 56 -31.42 14.86 -12.16
C GLY A 56 -32.33 16.04 -11.93
N VAL A 57 -33.43 15.83 -11.24
CA VAL A 57 -34.33 16.90 -10.80
C VAL A 57 -34.51 16.78 -9.30
N SER A 58 -34.46 17.90 -8.59
CA SER A 58 -34.83 17.98 -7.19
C SER A 58 -35.76 19.13 -6.91
N THR A 59 -36.65 18.87 -5.97
CA THR A 59 -37.62 19.79 -5.41
C THR A 59 -37.62 19.69 -3.86
N PHE A 60 -37.78 20.76 -3.08
CA PHE A 60 -37.76 20.89 -1.60
C PHE A 60 -38.18 22.28 -1.15
N PHE A 61 -39.39 22.37 -0.65
CA PHE A 61 -39.96 23.54 -0.01
C PHE A 61 -39.80 23.42 1.50
N SER A 62 -39.52 24.52 2.17
CA SER A 62 -39.48 24.59 3.63
C SER A 62 -39.97 25.94 4.09
N ASN A 63 -40.79 25.95 5.13
CA ASN A 63 -41.27 27.17 5.75
C ASN A 63 -41.46 26.97 7.26
N ASP A 64 -41.85 28.02 7.98
CA ASP A 64 -42.27 27.90 9.37
C ASP A 64 -43.72 28.33 9.66
N TYR A 65 -44.46 28.66 8.61
CA TYR A 65 -45.83 29.18 8.62
C TYR A 65 -46.91 28.14 8.27
N TYR A 66 -46.82 27.41 7.16
CA TYR A 66 -47.76 26.34 6.77
C TYR A 66 -47.30 24.96 7.21
N GLY A 67 -48.19 24.22 7.86
CA GLY A 67 -48.12 22.77 8.03
C GLY A 67 -48.94 22.05 6.96
N LEU A 68 -48.31 21.09 6.28
CA LEU A 68 -48.86 20.33 5.18
C LEU A 68 -49.08 18.86 5.56
N LYS A 69 -50.03 18.23 4.88
CA LYS A 69 -50.33 16.79 4.95
C LYS A 69 -50.28 16.20 3.54
N LEU A 70 -49.75 14.99 3.38
CA LEU A 70 -49.58 14.39 2.04
C LEU A 70 -50.91 14.22 1.29
N GLY A 71 -51.97 13.85 2.01
CA GLY A 71 -53.29 13.62 1.42
C GLY A 71 -53.79 14.83 0.65
N ASP A 72 -53.55 16.02 1.20
CA ASP A 72 -54.02 17.28 0.63
C ASP A 72 -53.14 17.68 -0.56
N VAL A 73 -51.81 17.59 -0.39
CA VAL A 73 -50.80 17.95 -1.42
C VAL A 73 -50.88 17.12 -2.71
N VAL A 74 -51.38 15.88 -2.64
CA VAL A 74 -51.44 14.98 -3.82
C VAL A 74 -52.75 15.15 -4.62
N THR A 75 -53.69 15.95 -4.13
CA THR A 75 -54.93 16.25 -4.87
C THR A 75 -54.73 17.33 -5.93
N SER A 76 -55.56 17.35 -6.97
CA SER A 76 -55.52 18.36 -8.04
C SER A 76 -56.00 19.75 -7.59
N ASP A 77 -56.64 19.82 -6.42
CA ASP A 77 -57.38 21.00 -5.95
C ASP A 77 -56.73 21.60 -4.68
N PHE A 78 -55.48 21.20 -4.38
CA PHE A 78 -54.77 21.66 -3.18
C PHE A 78 -54.58 23.17 -3.18
N ASP A 79 -55.02 23.81 -2.10
CA ASP A 79 -54.89 25.25 -1.88
C ASP A 79 -54.20 25.49 -0.53
N PHE A 80 -53.08 26.20 -0.56
CA PHE A 80 -52.26 26.44 0.64
C PHE A 80 -53.02 27.20 1.74
N ASP A 81 -53.97 28.06 1.37
CA ASP A 81 -54.68 28.92 2.29
C ASP A 81 -55.86 28.23 2.95
N THR A 82 -56.49 27.29 2.26
CA THR A 82 -57.65 26.56 2.78
C THR A 82 -57.30 25.20 3.38
N ASP A 83 -56.30 24.49 2.84
CA ASP A 83 -55.91 23.15 3.27
C ASP A 83 -54.71 23.15 4.24
N GLY A 84 -53.90 24.21 4.22
CA GLY A 84 -52.70 24.33 5.05
C GLY A 84 -52.99 24.79 6.48
N LYS A 85 -52.38 24.14 7.47
CA LYS A 85 -52.46 24.62 8.86
C LYS A 85 -51.50 25.78 9.09
N LYS A 86 -52.02 26.97 9.40
CA LYS A 86 -51.27 28.22 9.58
C LYS A 86 -50.63 28.35 10.98
N TYR A 87 -49.45 28.98 11.05
CA TYR A 87 -48.65 29.24 12.26
C TYR A 87 -48.02 30.64 12.19
N PRO A 88 -48.84 31.71 12.30
CA PRO A 88 -48.35 33.08 12.27
C PRO A 88 -47.38 33.34 13.43
N LYS A 89 -46.28 34.03 13.14
CA LYS A 89 -45.28 34.53 14.07
C LYS A 89 -44.93 35.96 13.68
N GLU A 90 -44.27 36.70 14.57
CA GLU A 90 -43.73 38.02 14.22
C GLU A 90 -42.74 37.96 13.05
N ASN A 91 -42.01 36.85 12.90
CA ASN A 91 -41.02 36.65 11.84
C ASN A 91 -41.15 35.24 11.26
N ASN A 92 -41.88 35.12 10.16
CA ASN A 92 -41.99 33.90 9.38
C ASN A 92 -40.97 33.86 8.23
N ASN A 93 -40.61 32.65 7.81
CA ASN A 93 -39.62 32.43 6.75
C ASN A 93 -40.10 31.35 5.78
N PHE A 94 -39.90 31.59 4.49
CA PHE A 94 -40.21 30.67 3.41
C PHE A 94 -39.00 30.48 2.53
N PHE A 95 -38.84 29.25 2.07
CA PHE A 95 -37.72 28.89 1.25
C PHE A 95 -38.07 27.78 0.26
N GLY A 96 -37.59 27.90 -0.96
CA GLY A 96 -37.49 26.79 -1.87
C GLY A 96 -36.50 27.05 -3.01
N ASN A 97 -36.01 25.99 -3.66
CA ASN A 97 -35.08 26.13 -4.79
C ASN A 97 -35.01 25.02 -5.87
N ALA A 98 -35.53 25.15 -7.08
CA ALA A 98 -35.52 24.05 -8.04
C ALA A 98 -34.08 23.70 -8.45
N ASP A 99 -33.80 22.42 -8.67
CA ASP A 99 -32.50 22.00 -9.16
C ASP A 99 -32.66 21.01 -10.30
N VAL A 100 -32.03 21.31 -11.44
CA VAL A 100 -31.91 20.39 -12.55
C VAL A 100 -30.44 20.17 -12.83
N MET A 101 -29.91 19.00 -12.47
CA MET A 101 -28.57 18.61 -12.89
C MET A 101 -28.66 18.00 -14.29
N GLY A 102 -28.12 18.71 -15.28
CA GLY A 102 -28.11 18.29 -16.67
C GLY A 102 -27.01 17.27 -16.97
N PRO A 103 -26.72 17.04 -18.27
CA PRO A 103 -25.63 16.18 -18.70
C PRO A 103 -24.33 16.53 -17.99
N SER A 104 -23.80 15.54 -17.25
CA SER A 104 -22.59 15.71 -16.45
C SER A 104 -21.74 14.44 -16.51
N PHE A 105 -20.43 14.61 -16.54
CA PHE A 105 -19.47 13.52 -16.78
C PHE A 105 -18.38 13.56 -15.73
N MET A 106 -18.10 12.43 -15.09
CA MET A 106 -16.99 12.26 -14.16
C MET A 106 -16.11 11.11 -14.62
N PHE A 107 -14.79 11.29 -14.61
CA PHE A 107 -13.83 10.24 -14.98
C PHE A 107 -12.50 10.36 -14.22
N ASN A 108 -11.81 9.23 -14.12
CA ASN A 108 -10.50 9.17 -13.47
C ASN A 108 -9.40 9.53 -14.49
N ILE A 109 -8.56 10.51 -14.16
CA ILE A 109 -7.37 10.85 -14.98
C ILE A 109 -6.28 9.79 -14.74
N ASN A 110 -6.03 9.47 -13.47
CA ASN A 110 -5.03 8.49 -13.06
C ASN A 110 -5.45 7.82 -11.72
N ARG A 111 -4.52 7.14 -11.04
CA ARG A 111 -4.81 6.46 -9.77
C ARG A 111 -5.24 7.43 -8.66
N THR A 112 -4.72 8.65 -8.65
CA THR A 112 -4.89 9.63 -7.55
C THR A 112 -5.71 10.87 -7.92
N SER A 113 -6.04 11.08 -9.19
CA SER A 113 -6.72 12.29 -9.67
C SER A 113 -7.95 11.98 -10.52
N SER A 114 -8.96 12.83 -10.43
CA SER A 114 -10.22 12.72 -11.19
C SER A 114 -10.71 14.08 -11.64
N LEU A 115 -11.44 14.10 -12.75
CA LEU A 115 -12.06 15.28 -13.32
C LEU A 115 -13.57 15.05 -13.43
N ALA A 116 -14.34 16.11 -13.27
CA ALA A 116 -15.74 16.13 -13.69
C ALA A 116 -16.08 17.43 -14.42
N VAL A 117 -17.00 17.34 -15.36
CA VAL A 117 -17.68 18.49 -15.98
C VAL A 117 -19.15 18.32 -15.71
N PHE A 118 -19.82 19.38 -15.25
CA PHE A 118 -21.23 19.31 -14.89
C PHE A 118 -21.99 20.53 -15.39
N THR A 119 -23.29 20.32 -15.61
CA THR A 119 -24.25 21.37 -15.92
C THR A 119 -25.38 21.33 -14.90
N ARG A 120 -25.84 22.50 -14.45
CA ARG A 120 -26.89 22.60 -13.44
C ARG A 120 -27.73 23.85 -13.68
N GLY A 121 -29.04 23.73 -13.67
CA GLY A 121 -29.98 24.84 -13.65
C GLY A 121 -30.59 24.94 -12.25
N ARG A 122 -30.74 26.16 -11.73
CA ARG A 122 -31.27 26.41 -10.40
C ARG A 122 -32.27 27.56 -10.42
N VAL A 123 -33.28 27.41 -9.60
CA VAL A 123 -34.16 28.49 -9.17
C VAL A 123 -34.10 28.53 -7.66
N SER A 124 -34.16 29.69 -7.03
CA SER A 124 -34.18 29.84 -5.57
C SER A 124 -35.08 30.99 -5.22
N TYR A 125 -35.91 30.81 -4.19
CA TYR A 125 -36.68 31.87 -3.57
C TYR A 125 -36.50 31.84 -2.06
N ASN A 126 -36.43 33.03 -1.48
CA ASN A 126 -36.22 33.26 -0.07
C ASN A 126 -37.16 34.40 0.36
N VAL A 127 -38.02 34.12 1.33
CA VAL A 127 -38.79 35.12 2.08
C VAL A 127 -38.33 35.03 3.52
N ASN A 128 -37.82 36.12 4.08
CA ASN A 128 -37.34 36.14 5.45
C ASN A 128 -38.02 37.26 6.23
N LYS A 129 -38.35 36.96 7.49
CA LYS A 129 -38.89 37.90 8.48
C LYS A 129 -40.27 38.51 8.16
N ILE A 130 -41.06 37.90 7.27
CA ILE A 130 -42.42 38.40 7.03
C ILE A 130 -43.29 38.22 8.28
N ASN A 131 -44.03 39.24 8.68
CA ASN A 131 -44.97 39.10 9.80
C ASN A 131 -46.13 38.19 9.39
N GLY A 132 -46.44 37.21 10.24
CA GLY A 132 -47.52 36.27 10.01
C GLY A 132 -48.90 36.95 9.89
N THR A 133 -49.16 38.02 10.63
CA THR A 133 -50.45 38.75 10.54
C THR A 133 -50.56 39.53 9.24
N THR A 134 -49.48 40.19 8.82
CA THR A 134 -49.43 40.84 7.51
C THR A 134 -49.65 39.82 6.40
N PHE A 135 -48.96 38.67 6.47
CA PHE A 135 -49.11 37.63 5.46
C PHE A 135 -50.54 37.07 5.41
N GLU A 136 -51.22 36.91 6.55
CA GLU A 136 -52.65 36.56 6.59
C GLU A 136 -53.53 37.63 5.93
N ASN A 137 -53.29 38.90 6.23
CA ASN A 137 -54.07 39.99 5.66
C ASN A 137 -53.87 40.11 4.15
N ILE A 138 -52.66 39.87 3.65
CA ILE A 138 -52.39 39.85 2.21
C ILE A 138 -53.10 38.66 1.55
N SER A 139 -53.02 37.47 2.15
CA SER A 139 -53.65 36.24 1.64
C SER A 139 -55.19 36.35 1.60
N ASN A 140 -55.79 36.98 2.60
CA ASN A 140 -57.24 37.13 2.68
C ASN A 140 -57.82 38.27 1.83
N GLU A 141 -56.97 39.02 1.10
CA GLU A 141 -57.29 40.28 0.43
C GLU A 141 -57.77 41.34 1.47
N PHE A 142 -56.99 42.40 1.73
CA PHE A 142 -57.34 43.45 2.70
C PHE A 142 -58.79 43.97 2.48
N ASP A 143 -59.56 44.14 3.55
CA ASP A 143 -60.87 44.80 3.47
C ASP A 143 -60.67 46.31 3.49
N GLU A 144 -60.88 46.95 2.33
CA GLU A 144 -60.79 48.40 2.16
C GLU A 144 -61.82 49.18 3.01
N ASN A 145 -62.81 48.50 3.61
CA ASN A 145 -63.78 49.15 4.51
C ASN A 145 -63.39 49.08 5.99
N GLU A 146 -62.27 48.44 6.33
CA GLU A 146 -61.80 48.28 7.71
C GLU A 146 -60.37 48.80 7.87
N ASP A 147 -60.08 49.40 9.03
CA ASP A 147 -58.72 49.80 9.39
C ASP A 147 -57.82 48.56 9.43
N PHE A 148 -56.64 48.66 8.82
CA PHE A 148 -55.63 47.61 8.92
C PHE A 148 -54.24 48.18 9.13
N ILE A 149 -53.41 47.37 9.79
CA ILE A 149 -52.01 47.68 10.04
C ILE A 149 -51.15 46.60 9.41
N VAL A 150 -50.20 47.02 8.59
CA VAL A 150 -49.04 46.24 8.18
C VAL A 150 -47.89 46.67 9.09
N ASP A 151 -47.44 45.74 9.92
CA ASP A 151 -46.31 45.97 10.83
C ASP A 151 -45.17 45.01 10.48
N GLU A 152 -44.40 45.42 9.47
CA GLU A 152 -43.18 44.75 9.06
C GLU A 152 -41.98 45.51 9.63
N ASP A 153 -41.17 44.85 10.46
CA ASP A 153 -39.88 45.43 10.87
C ASP A 153 -38.93 45.42 9.66
N ASP A 154 -38.12 44.37 9.52
CA ASP A 154 -37.39 44.14 8.26
C ASP A 154 -38.04 43.00 7.47
N LEU A 155 -38.22 43.19 6.16
CA LEU A 155 -38.66 42.14 5.24
C LEU A 155 -37.61 41.93 4.16
N TYR A 156 -37.32 40.67 3.79
CA TYR A 156 -36.39 40.36 2.69
C TYR A 156 -36.96 39.28 1.77
N LEU A 157 -37.17 39.65 0.51
CA LEU A 157 -37.62 38.81 -0.59
C LEU A 157 -36.49 38.69 -1.61
N THR A 158 -36.21 37.48 -2.09
CA THR A 158 -35.27 37.25 -3.18
C THR A 158 -35.72 36.05 -3.99
N ALA A 159 -35.79 36.22 -5.30
CA ALA A 159 -35.96 35.16 -6.29
C ALA A 159 -34.81 35.24 -7.30
N ASN A 160 -34.21 34.10 -7.62
CA ASN A 160 -33.11 34.03 -8.56
C ASN A 160 -33.17 32.72 -9.37
N ALA A 161 -33.01 32.83 -10.67
CA ALA A 161 -32.85 31.71 -11.59
C ALA A 161 -31.52 31.84 -12.34
N TRP A 162 -30.75 30.75 -12.39
CA TRP A 162 -29.45 30.73 -13.07
C TRP A 162 -29.04 29.33 -13.54
N ALA A 163 -28.16 29.29 -14.52
CA ALA A 163 -27.47 28.11 -14.97
C ALA A 163 -25.99 28.13 -14.57
N GLU A 164 -25.43 26.96 -14.36
CA GLU A 164 -24.04 26.72 -13.99
C GLU A 164 -23.42 25.72 -14.98
N VAL A 165 -22.25 26.07 -15.51
CA VAL A 165 -21.35 25.11 -16.15
C VAL A 165 -20.09 25.05 -15.31
N GLY A 166 -19.74 23.86 -14.82
CA GLY A 166 -18.64 23.70 -13.89
C GLY A 166 -17.65 22.62 -14.28
N ILE A 167 -16.40 22.85 -13.90
CA ILE A 167 -15.31 21.86 -13.96
C ILE A 167 -14.83 21.59 -12.53
N THR A 168 -14.67 20.31 -12.20
CA THR A 168 -14.19 19.87 -10.89
C THR A 168 -12.92 19.06 -11.05
N TYR A 169 -11.92 19.36 -10.23
CA TYR A 169 -10.72 18.55 -10.10
C TYR A 169 -10.57 18.10 -8.66
N ALA A 170 -10.29 16.82 -8.44
CA ALA A 170 -10.00 16.28 -7.12
C ALA A 170 -8.79 15.35 -7.14
N LYS A 171 -8.06 15.33 -6.02
CA LYS A 171 -6.83 14.58 -5.85
C LYS A 171 -6.74 13.93 -4.47
N VAL A 172 -6.18 12.72 -4.44
CA VAL A 172 -5.71 12.04 -3.23
C VAL A 172 -4.36 12.63 -2.83
N PHE A 173 -4.28 13.18 -1.62
CA PHE A 173 -3.07 13.75 -1.05
C PHE A 173 -2.34 12.80 -0.12
N MET A 174 -3.08 11.90 0.53
CA MET A 174 -2.51 10.90 1.42
C MET A 174 -3.25 9.58 1.26
N ASN A 175 -2.51 8.49 1.13
CA ASN A 175 -3.00 7.12 1.22
C ASN A 175 -1.91 6.29 1.91
N LYS A 176 -1.83 6.42 3.24
CA LYS A 176 -0.78 5.78 4.04
C LYS A 176 -1.43 4.95 5.13
N GLU A 177 -1.22 3.65 5.07
CA GLU A 177 -1.75 2.68 6.04
C GLU A 177 -3.26 2.91 6.28
N GLN A 178 -3.65 3.29 7.49
CA GLN A 178 -5.03 3.50 7.90
C GLN A 178 -5.59 4.88 7.54
N HIS A 179 -4.77 5.78 7.00
CA HIS A 179 -5.13 7.18 6.83
C HIS A 179 -5.19 7.57 5.36
N PHE A 180 -6.33 8.15 4.98
CA PHE A 180 -6.58 8.58 3.63
C PHE A 180 -7.13 10.00 3.61
N LEU A 181 -6.58 10.85 2.75
CA LEU A 181 -6.95 12.26 2.61
C LEU A 181 -7.07 12.62 1.14
N LYS A 182 -8.16 13.28 0.78
CA LYS A 182 -8.40 13.81 -0.55
C LYS A 182 -9.00 15.21 -0.46
N ALA A 183 -8.74 16.02 -1.48
CA ALA A 183 -9.35 17.33 -1.62
C ALA A 183 -9.77 17.58 -3.07
N GLY A 184 -10.73 18.48 -3.26
CA GLY A 184 -11.24 18.87 -4.56
C GLY A 184 -11.64 20.33 -4.62
N VAL A 185 -11.67 20.84 -5.85
CA VAL A 185 -12.12 22.19 -6.19
C VAL A 185 -13.04 22.12 -7.39
N SER A 186 -14.12 22.88 -7.35
CA SER A 186 -14.98 23.14 -8.51
C SER A 186 -14.88 24.61 -8.89
N LEU A 187 -14.75 24.90 -10.18
CA LEU A 187 -14.89 26.24 -10.74
C LEU A 187 -16.15 26.26 -11.60
N LYS A 188 -16.97 27.29 -11.43
CA LYS A 188 -18.28 27.43 -12.06
C LYS A 188 -18.33 28.73 -12.84
N TYR A 189 -18.81 28.66 -14.08
CA TYR A 189 -19.33 29.80 -14.80
C TYR A 189 -20.84 29.86 -14.60
N LEU A 190 -21.34 31.05 -14.28
CA LEU A 190 -22.73 31.29 -13.91
C LEU A 190 -23.38 32.19 -14.97
N GLN A 191 -24.57 31.80 -15.42
CA GLN A 191 -25.40 32.57 -16.33
C GLN A 191 -26.75 32.85 -15.66
N GLY A 192 -27.07 34.11 -15.43
CA GLY A 192 -28.36 34.53 -14.90
C GLY A 192 -29.48 34.34 -15.92
N MET A 193 -30.63 33.88 -15.45
CA MET A 193 -31.87 33.69 -16.20
C MET A 193 -33.03 34.51 -15.63
N GLY A 194 -32.85 35.10 -14.46
CA GLY A 194 -33.79 36.05 -13.87
C GLY A 194 -33.39 36.33 -12.43
N ASN A 195 -33.58 37.55 -11.97
CA ASN A 195 -33.38 37.91 -10.56
C ASN A 195 -34.37 38.99 -10.19
N ALA A 196 -35.02 38.83 -9.04
CA ALA A 196 -35.88 39.81 -8.43
C ALA A 196 -35.62 39.81 -6.93
N TYR A 197 -35.64 40.96 -6.30
CA TYR A 197 -35.52 41.09 -4.86
C TYR A 197 -36.24 42.33 -4.37
N ALA A 198 -36.71 42.27 -3.14
CA ALA A 198 -37.26 43.42 -2.44
C ALA A 198 -36.84 43.34 -0.97
N ASN A 199 -36.59 44.49 -0.35
CA ASN A 199 -36.39 44.57 1.07
C ASN A 199 -37.03 45.83 1.65
N GLY A 200 -37.71 45.64 2.78
CA GLY A 200 -38.25 46.71 3.60
C GLY A 200 -37.43 46.87 4.88
N GLU A 201 -37.16 48.11 5.29
CA GLU A 201 -36.58 48.42 6.60
C GLU A 201 -37.55 49.31 7.38
N ASN A 202 -38.00 48.80 8.54
CA ASN A 202 -38.98 49.40 9.44
C ASN A 202 -40.26 49.84 8.71
N VAL A 203 -40.87 48.93 7.93
CA VAL A 203 -42.06 49.17 7.11
C VAL A 203 -43.34 49.03 7.94
N ASN A 204 -43.85 50.17 8.41
CA ASN A 204 -45.15 50.24 9.08
C ASN A 204 -46.14 50.98 8.18
N ILE A 205 -47.30 50.39 7.90
CA ILE A 205 -48.37 51.00 7.12
C ILE A 205 -49.66 50.89 7.93
N ASN A 206 -50.29 52.02 8.20
CA ASN A 206 -51.56 52.12 8.88
C ASN A 206 -52.59 52.70 7.90
N TYR A 207 -53.55 51.88 7.50
CA TYR A 207 -54.70 52.32 6.73
C TYR A 207 -55.85 52.64 7.68
N ASP A 208 -56.35 53.85 7.55
CA ASP A 208 -57.51 54.39 8.27
C ASP A 208 -58.64 54.56 7.25
N ALA A 209 -59.66 53.71 7.32
CA ALA A 209 -60.78 53.68 6.38
C ALA A 209 -61.72 54.89 6.56
N ASP A 210 -61.78 55.45 7.77
CA ASP A 210 -62.54 56.68 8.06
C ASP A 210 -61.79 57.92 7.53
N GLY A 211 -60.46 57.87 7.55
CA GLY A 211 -59.54 58.62 6.70
C GLY A 211 -59.51 60.15 6.86
N THR A 212 -59.30 60.85 5.74
CA THR A 212 -59.08 62.31 5.65
C THR A 212 -60.35 63.06 5.22
N ASP A 213 -60.67 64.16 5.91
CA ASP A 213 -61.80 65.06 5.55
C ASP A 213 -61.49 65.81 4.24
N LEU A 214 -62.31 65.55 3.21
CA LEU A 214 -62.23 66.19 1.89
C LEU A 214 -62.99 67.53 1.85
N GLY A 215 -63.67 67.88 2.94
CA GLY A 215 -64.54 69.05 3.05
C GLY A 215 -65.95 68.78 2.52
N GLY A 216 -66.95 69.46 3.09
CA GLY A 216 -68.36 69.24 2.71
C GLY A 216 -69.03 68.04 3.38
N GLY A 217 -68.33 67.34 4.29
CA GLY A 217 -68.84 66.19 5.02
C GLY A 217 -68.52 64.83 4.39
N GLU A 218 -67.63 64.81 3.38
CA GLU A 218 -67.11 63.59 2.75
C GLU A 218 -65.71 63.29 3.29
N THR A 219 -65.41 62.00 3.49
CA THR A 219 -64.09 61.50 3.87
C THR A 219 -63.60 60.49 2.83
N THR A 220 -62.28 60.34 2.71
CA THR A 220 -61.62 59.30 1.89
C THR A 220 -60.59 58.60 2.76
N GLY A 221 -60.36 57.30 2.59
CA GLY A 221 -59.39 56.56 3.38
C GLY A 221 -57.99 57.21 3.35
N SER A 222 -57.18 56.94 4.37
CA SER A 222 -55.80 57.46 4.42
C SER A 222 -54.80 56.38 4.78
N ILE A 223 -53.66 56.39 4.09
CA ILE A 223 -52.56 55.47 4.30
C ILE A 223 -51.42 56.26 4.92
N THR A 224 -51.13 56.00 6.19
CA THR A 224 -49.94 56.53 6.87
C THR A 224 -48.87 55.46 6.91
N SER A 225 -47.74 55.71 6.27
CA SER A 225 -46.63 54.78 6.15
C SER A 225 -45.33 55.33 6.73
N GLN A 226 -44.45 54.43 7.16
CA GLN A 226 -43.12 54.71 7.65
C GLN A 226 -42.16 53.64 7.14
N GLY A 227 -40.91 54.04 6.87
CA GLY A 227 -39.82 53.11 6.55
C GLY A 227 -39.23 53.32 5.17
N THR A 228 -38.41 52.37 4.74
CA THR A 228 -37.83 52.36 3.39
C THR A 228 -38.15 51.06 2.68
N VAL A 229 -38.41 51.16 1.38
CA VAL A 229 -38.62 50.03 0.50
C VAL A 229 -37.61 50.10 -0.63
N ASN A 230 -36.90 49.00 -0.83
CA ASN A 230 -35.97 48.83 -1.94
C ASN A 230 -36.40 47.62 -2.75
N TYR A 231 -36.40 47.72 -4.06
CA TYR A 231 -36.61 46.57 -4.94
C TYR A 231 -35.72 46.67 -6.16
N GLY A 232 -35.44 45.51 -6.75
CA GLY A 232 -34.68 45.43 -7.98
C GLY A 232 -34.95 44.14 -8.73
N HIS A 233 -34.76 44.19 -10.04
CA HIS A 233 -35.01 43.07 -10.93
C HIS A 233 -34.08 43.12 -12.14
N SER A 234 -34.00 41.99 -12.86
CA SER A 234 -33.31 41.89 -14.15
C SER A 234 -34.20 42.35 -15.30
N ASP A 235 -33.61 42.80 -16.40
CA ASP A 235 -34.30 43.38 -17.56
C ASP A 235 -35.34 42.49 -18.24
N ASN A 236 -35.23 41.17 -18.07
CA ASN A 236 -36.18 40.21 -18.62
C ASN A 236 -37.42 40.04 -17.75
N ILE A 237 -37.48 40.73 -16.61
CA ILE A 237 -38.63 40.81 -15.73
C ILE A 237 -39.13 42.25 -15.85
N ASN A 238 -40.40 42.42 -16.19
CA ASN A 238 -41.05 43.73 -16.19
C ASN A 238 -41.40 44.17 -14.76
N ASP A 239 -41.69 45.45 -14.60
CA ASP A 239 -41.98 46.05 -13.29
C ASP A 239 -43.26 45.47 -12.64
N ASP A 240 -44.18 44.92 -13.45
CA ASP A 240 -45.41 44.26 -13.00
C ASP A 240 -45.24 42.77 -12.65
N PHE A 241 -44.05 42.16 -12.89
CA PHE A 241 -43.75 40.73 -12.69
C PHE A 241 -44.66 39.73 -13.44
N ASP A 242 -45.52 40.20 -14.35
CA ASP A 242 -46.54 39.39 -15.02
C ASP A 242 -45.99 38.48 -16.15
N ASP A 243 -44.83 38.83 -16.73
CA ASP A 243 -44.23 38.11 -17.87
C ASP A 243 -42.87 37.47 -17.51
N PHE A 244 -42.85 36.55 -16.53
CA PHE A 244 -41.65 35.77 -16.22
C PHE A 244 -41.42 34.64 -17.24
N GLU A 245 -40.59 34.89 -18.26
CA GLU A 245 -40.06 33.85 -19.14
C GLU A 245 -38.64 33.42 -18.71
N PHE A 246 -38.38 32.10 -18.73
CA PHE A 246 -37.05 31.53 -18.47
C PHE A 246 -36.09 31.77 -19.64
N GLU A 247 -35.75 33.03 -19.89
CA GLU A 247 -34.80 33.45 -20.89
C GLU A 247 -33.44 33.80 -20.27
N ILE A 248 -32.39 33.71 -21.09
CA ILE A 248 -31.05 34.11 -20.68
C ILE A 248 -31.02 35.64 -20.59
N VAL A 249 -30.62 36.18 -19.43
CA VAL A 249 -30.47 37.63 -19.28
C VAL A 249 -29.13 38.06 -19.86
N ASP A 250 -29.17 38.97 -20.84
CA ASP A 250 -27.95 39.46 -21.47
C ASP A 250 -27.04 40.17 -20.46
N GLY A 251 -25.74 39.90 -20.54
CA GLY A 251 -24.75 40.43 -19.61
C GLY A 251 -24.83 39.90 -18.15
N ALA A 252 -25.82 39.07 -17.80
CA ALA A 252 -25.97 38.51 -16.46
C ALA A 252 -25.03 37.33 -16.22
N THR A 253 -23.82 37.60 -15.76
CA THR A 253 -22.76 36.59 -15.69
C THR A 253 -22.03 36.62 -14.36
N GLY A 254 -21.45 35.49 -13.97
CA GLY A 254 -20.73 35.36 -12.71
C GLY A 254 -19.77 34.19 -12.69
N PHE A 255 -19.00 34.12 -11.61
CA PHE A 255 -18.14 32.98 -11.32
C PHE A 255 -18.43 32.45 -9.93
N GLY A 256 -18.35 31.13 -9.80
CA GLY A 256 -18.53 30.41 -8.56
C GLY A 256 -17.37 29.45 -8.28
N ALA A 257 -17.18 29.09 -7.02
CA ALA A 257 -16.23 28.05 -6.63
C ALA A 257 -16.76 27.19 -5.48
N ASP A 258 -16.35 25.92 -5.48
CA ASP A 258 -16.53 25.01 -4.34
C ASP A 258 -15.20 24.43 -3.91
N LEU A 259 -15.01 24.28 -2.61
CA LEU A 259 -13.81 23.71 -2.00
C LEU A 259 -14.21 22.58 -1.07
N GLY A 260 -13.46 21.48 -1.10
CA GLY A 260 -13.80 20.32 -0.28
C GLY A 260 -12.60 19.46 0.09
N VAL A 261 -12.63 18.94 1.31
CA VAL A 261 -11.65 17.99 1.84
C VAL A 261 -12.41 16.81 2.47
N VAL A 262 -11.89 15.61 2.29
CA VAL A 262 -12.39 14.39 2.92
C VAL A 262 -11.23 13.60 3.51
N TYR A 263 -11.36 13.26 4.78
CA TYR A 263 -10.51 12.34 5.51
C TYR A 263 -11.25 11.02 5.74
N GLU A 264 -10.55 9.90 5.60
CA GLU A 264 -11.06 8.58 5.89
C GLU A 264 -10.10 7.81 6.80
N TRP A 265 -10.66 7.22 7.85
CA TRP A 265 -9.99 6.22 8.69
C TRP A 265 -10.37 4.81 8.24
N ARG A 266 -9.34 4.03 7.90
CA ARG A 266 -9.40 2.75 7.20
C ARG A 266 -8.63 1.67 7.98
N PRO A 267 -9.14 1.20 9.12
CA PRO A 267 -8.39 0.29 10.00
C PRO A 267 -8.02 -1.04 9.33
N ASN A 268 -8.86 -1.52 8.41
CA ASN A 268 -8.68 -2.81 7.74
C ASN A 268 -7.84 -2.72 6.46
N TYR A 269 -7.01 -1.68 6.28
CA TYR A 269 -6.30 -1.43 5.02
C TYR A 269 -5.53 -2.65 4.50
N ALA A 270 -4.81 -3.35 5.38
CA ALA A 270 -4.00 -4.52 5.04
C ALA A 270 -4.81 -5.66 4.38
N SER A 271 -6.12 -5.74 4.61
CA SER A 271 -6.98 -6.79 4.04
C SER A 271 -7.32 -6.61 2.56
N TYR A 272 -7.07 -5.42 2.00
CA TYR A 272 -7.42 -5.12 0.60
C TYR A 272 -6.33 -4.33 -0.14
N THR A 273 -5.20 -4.01 0.50
CA THR A 273 -4.08 -3.34 -0.16
C THR A 273 -3.07 -4.36 -0.67
N SER A 274 -2.75 -4.29 -1.97
CA SER A 274 -1.57 -4.95 -2.56
C SER A 274 -0.49 -3.91 -2.87
N LYS A 275 0.71 -4.31 -3.25
CA LYS A 275 1.78 -3.42 -3.74
C LYS A 275 2.11 -3.77 -5.18
N ASP A 276 2.28 -2.76 -6.04
CA ASP A 276 2.82 -2.99 -7.39
C ASP A 276 4.33 -3.27 -7.37
N SER A 277 4.90 -3.60 -8.53
CA SER A 277 6.31 -3.94 -8.74
C SER A 277 7.29 -2.82 -8.30
N GLU A 278 6.81 -1.58 -8.23
CA GLU A 278 7.56 -0.42 -7.72
C GLU A 278 7.39 -0.23 -6.19
N GLY A 279 6.64 -1.12 -5.53
CA GLY A 279 6.33 -1.07 -4.10
C GLY A 279 5.19 -0.11 -3.71
N ASN A 280 4.49 0.49 -4.68
CA ASN A 280 3.42 1.44 -4.39
C ASN A 280 2.13 0.70 -3.97
N PRO A 281 1.45 1.15 -2.91
CA PRO A 281 0.22 0.50 -2.45
C PRO A 281 -0.93 0.72 -3.46
N TYR A 282 -1.50 -0.38 -3.94
CA TYR A 282 -2.74 -0.41 -4.68
C TYR A 282 -3.91 -0.73 -3.74
N ALA A 283 -4.88 0.19 -3.68
CA ALA A 283 -6.15 -0.04 -2.98
C ALA A 283 -7.30 -0.07 -4.00
N PRO A 284 -8.10 -1.14 -4.08
CA PRO A 284 -9.20 -1.25 -5.03
C PRO A 284 -10.24 -0.15 -4.80
N LYS A 285 -10.74 0.44 -5.89
CA LYS A 285 -11.75 1.52 -5.85
C LYS A 285 -13.19 1.01 -5.79
N TYR A 286 -13.43 -0.27 -6.09
CA TYR A 286 -14.79 -0.85 -6.08
C TYR A 286 -15.34 -1.12 -4.67
N LEU A 287 -14.48 -1.08 -3.64
CA LEU A 287 -14.84 -1.30 -2.24
C LEU A 287 -15.02 0.01 -1.48
N ASN A 288 -15.99 0.02 -0.57
CA ASN A 288 -16.10 1.04 0.47
C ASN A 288 -15.14 0.67 1.62
N LYS A 289 -14.08 1.46 1.78
CA LYS A 289 -12.89 1.10 2.58
C LYS A 289 -12.88 1.65 4.01
N TYR A 290 -13.59 2.74 4.26
CA TYR A 290 -13.53 3.45 5.53
C TYR A 290 -14.40 2.80 6.61
N LYS A 291 -13.96 2.94 7.86
CA LYS A 291 -14.79 2.78 9.06
C LYS A 291 -15.43 4.10 9.45
N LEU A 292 -14.69 5.20 9.31
CA LEU A 292 -15.13 6.58 9.54
C LEU A 292 -14.65 7.48 8.39
N LYS A 293 -15.55 8.32 7.86
CA LYS A 293 -15.26 9.35 6.86
C LYS A 293 -15.71 10.70 7.42
N LEU A 294 -14.84 11.69 7.34
CA LEU A 294 -15.06 13.08 7.74
C LEU A 294 -14.92 13.96 6.50
N GLY A 295 -15.95 14.73 6.17
CA GLY A 295 -15.96 15.67 5.06
C GLY A 295 -16.20 17.10 5.56
N LEU A 296 -15.48 18.04 4.95
CA LEU A 296 -15.64 19.47 5.14
C LEU A 296 -15.65 20.12 3.76
N SER A 297 -16.65 20.94 3.47
CA SER A 297 -16.72 21.68 2.21
C SER A 297 -17.35 23.06 2.38
N LEU A 298 -16.96 23.96 1.49
CA LEU A 298 -17.51 25.29 1.33
C LEU A 298 -17.97 25.41 -0.13
N THR A 299 -19.26 25.56 -0.34
CA THR A 299 -19.86 25.56 -1.69
C THR A 299 -20.49 26.89 -2.01
N ASP A 300 -20.74 27.11 -3.31
CA ASP A 300 -21.47 28.27 -3.83
C ASP A 300 -20.81 29.60 -3.42
N LEU A 301 -19.48 29.66 -3.45
CA LEU A 301 -18.72 30.89 -3.27
C LEU A 301 -18.79 31.71 -4.55
N GLY A 302 -19.44 32.87 -4.53
CA GLY A 302 -19.48 33.74 -5.70
C GLY A 302 -20.76 34.55 -5.80
N SER A 303 -20.99 35.07 -6.99
CA SER A 303 -22.13 35.94 -7.28
C SER A 303 -22.35 36.07 -8.77
N ILE A 304 -23.56 36.45 -9.15
CA ILE A 304 -23.96 36.80 -10.52
C ILE A 304 -24.16 38.31 -10.57
N GLN A 305 -23.64 38.94 -11.61
CA GLN A 305 -23.80 40.37 -11.85
C GLN A 305 -24.80 40.59 -12.98
N TYR A 306 -25.96 41.19 -12.69
CA TYR A 306 -27.00 41.54 -13.66
C TYR A 306 -26.77 42.96 -14.16
N LYS A 307 -25.89 43.14 -15.15
CA LYS A 307 -25.33 44.44 -15.54
C LYS A 307 -26.35 45.54 -15.86
N ASN A 308 -27.48 45.14 -16.41
CA ASN A 308 -28.49 46.08 -16.84
C ASN A 308 -29.68 46.17 -15.88
N GLY A 309 -29.70 45.33 -14.84
CA GLY A 309 -30.82 45.28 -13.89
C GLY A 309 -31.03 46.62 -13.18
N THR A 310 -32.29 46.86 -12.85
CA THR A 310 -32.77 48.07 -12.19
C THR A 310 -32.82 47.85 -10.68
N GLU A 311 -32.49 48.88 -9.93
CA GLU A 311 -32.67 48.94 -8.48
C GLU A 311 -33.20 50.31 -8.11
N ASN A 312 -34.32 50.34 -7.39
CA ASN A 312 -34.97 51.55 -6.91
C ASN A 312 -35.15 51.48 -5.39
N ALA A 313 -34.95 52.61 -4.73
CA ALA A 313 -35.08 52.79 -3.30
C ALA A 313 -36.00 53.97 -3.01
N TYR A 314 -36.96 53.78 -2.11
CA TYR A 314 -37.96 54.77 -1.73
C TYR A 314 -38.03 54.92 -0.21
N ASP A 315 -38.11 56.16 0.26
CA ASP A 315 -38.58 56.48 1.61
C ASP A 315 -40.11 56.61 1.54
N ILE A 316 -40.79 55.66 2.16
CA ILE A 316 -42.26 55.60 2.18
C ILE A 316 -42.84 56.33 3.37
N THR A 317 -42.05 57.13 4.10
CA THR A 317 -42.53 57.87 5.26
C THR A 317 -43.43 59.02 4.85
N GLY A 318 -44.72 58.93 5.16
CA GLY A 318 -45.70 59.96 4.79
C GLY A 318 -47.14 59.51 4.97
N THR A 319 -48.07 60.39 4.60
CA THR A 319 -49.50 60.09 4.55
C THR A 319 -50.01 60.41 3.14
N VAL A 320 -50.70 59.45 2.52
CA VAL A 320 -51.34 59.56 1.20
C VAL A 320 -52.83 59.24 1.32
N THR A 321 -53.65 59.80 0.44
CA THR A 321 -55.09 59.47 0.42
C THR A 321 -55.31 58.16 -0.33
N GLU A 322 -56.40 57.47 -0.02
CA GLU A 322 -56.85 56.29 -0.76
C GLU A 322 -57.04 56.63 -2.23
N ASP A 323 -57.69 57.75 -2.54
CA ASP A 323 -57.88 58.20 -3.93
C ASP A 323 -56.54 58.38 -4.68
N ASP A 324 -55.53 58.99 -4.05
CA ASP A 324 -54.22 59.17 -4.68
C ASP A 324 -53.54 57.82 -4.98
N PHE A 325 -53.69 56.85 -4.08
CA PHE A 325 -53.17 55.50 -4.19
C PHE A 325 -53.89 54.70 -5.29
N ASP A 326 -55.22 54.76 -5.29
CA ASP A 326 -56.11 54.04 -6.21
C ASP A 326 -56.00 54.54 -7.67
N ASN A 327 -55.56 55.80 -7.85
CA ASN A 327 -55.36 56.40 -9.16
C ASN A 327 -54.05 55.98 -9.85
N GLN A 328 -53.17 55.23 -9.17
CA GLN A 328 -51.90 54.76 -9.74
C GLN A 328 -52.02 53.33 -10.28
N ASP A 329 -51.35 53.08 -11.41
CA ASP A 329 -51.30 51.76 -12.03
C ASP A 329 -50.08 50.98 -11.52
N GLY A 330 -50.24 50.33 -10.36
CA GLY A 330 -49.26 49.38 -9.84
C GLY A 330 -48.18 49.96 -8.92
N ILE A 331 -47.34 49.07 -8.38
CA ILE A 331 -46.48 49.39 -7.23
C ILE A 331 -45.39 50.40 -7.57
N GLU A 332 -44.85 50.39 -8.79
CA GLU A 332 -43.84 51.36 -9.21
C GLU A 332 -44.44 52.76 -9.39
N ASP A 333 -45.61 52.89 -9.99
CA ASP A 333 -46.29 54.18 -10.15
C ASP A 333 -46.71 54.75 -8.79
N ILE A 334 -47.18 53.89 -7.88
CA ILE A 334 -47.43 54.24 -6.47
C ILE A 334 -46.16 54.80 -5.82
N LEU A 335 -45.06 54.07 -5.87
CA LEU A 335 -43.82 54.46 -5.20
C LEU A 335 -43.19 55.71 -5.82
N SER A 336 -43.18 55.82 -7.15
CA SER A 336 -42.55 56.92 -7.88
C SER A 336 -43.35 58.22 -7.84
N THR A 337 -44.68 58.15 -7.76
CA THR A 337 -45.56 59.33 -7.74
C THR A 337 -45.82 59.83 -6.33
N LEU A 338 -46.06 58.92 -5.38
CA LEU A 338 -46.53 59.28 -4.04
C LEU A 338 -45.40 59.40 -3.00
N TYR A 339 -44.24 58.78 -3.26
CA TYR A 339 -43.15 58.69 -2.29
C TYR A 339 -41.82 59.23 -2.83
N SER A 340 -40.85 59.43 -1.92
CA SER A 340 -39.57 60.03 -2.26
C SER A 340 -38.56 58.97 -2.66
N GLN A 341 -38.13 58.97 -3.93
CA GLN A 341 -37.03 58.11 -4.38
C GLN A 341 -35.71 58.56 -3.73
N THR A 342 -35.09 57.67 -2.96
CA THR A 342 -33.84 57.93 -2.21
C THR A 342 -32.60 57.39 -2.92
N GLY A 343 -32.77 56.46 -3.86
CA GLY A 343 -31.66 55.89 -4.62
C GLY A 343 -32.11 55.17 -5.89
N THR A 344 -31.26 55.24 -6.90
CA THR A 344 -31.35 54.41 -8.11
C THR A 344 -30.00 53.78 -8.41
N GLY A 345 -30.02 52.49 -8.76
CA GLY A 345 -28.85 51.69 -9.05
C GLY A 345 -28.88 51.12 -10.46
N LYS A 346 -27.69 50.85 -10.99
CA LYS A 346 -27.52 49.97 -12.15
C LYS A 346 -26.56 48.85 -11.75
N ALA A 347 -26.86 47.65 -12.22
CA ALA A 347 -26.09 46.44 -11.99
C ALA A 347 -26.31 45.77 -10.60
N ALA A 348 -27.41 45.03 -10.47
CA ALA A 348 -27.70 44.23 -9.28
C ALA A 348 -26.75 43.02 -9.16
N LYS A 349 -26.27 42.76 -7.93
CA LYS A 349 -25.38 41.64 -7.63
C LYS A 349 -26.09 40.61 -6.77
N SER A 350 -26.44 39.47 -7.36
CA SER A 350 -27.04 38.37 -6.62
C SER A 350 -25.96 37.45 -6.05
N ALA A 351 -25.88 37.37 -4.72
CA ALA A 351 -24.96 36.45 -4.06
C ALA A 351 -25.46 35.00 -4.16
N LEU A 352 -24.55 34.07 -4.44
CA LEU A 352 -24.84 32.64 -4.40
C LEU A 352 -25.12 32.19 -2.95
N PRO A 353 -25.85 31.06 -2.76
CA PRO A 353 -26.20 30.58 -1.42
C PRO A 353 -25.01 29.85 -0.75
N THR A 354 -23.96 30.60 -0.41
CA THR A 354 -22.73 30.07 0.15
C THR A 354 -23.01 29.26 1.42
N ALA A 355 -22.56 28.01 1.45
CA ALA A 355 -22.83 27.07 2.53
C ALA A 355 -21.57 26.32 3.00
N LEU A 356 -21.48 26.12 4.32
CA LEU A 356 -20.52 25.24 4.97
C LEU A 356 -21.15 23.88 5.21
N HIS A 357 -20.52 22.82 4.72
CA HIS A 357 -20.97 21.44 4.88
C HIS A 357 -20.03 20.67 5.78
N LEU A 358 -20.57 20.01 6.81
CA LEU A 358 -19.86 19.01 7.60
C LEU A 358 -20.53 17.65 7.38
N ASN A 359 -19.71 16.64 7.12
CA ASN A 359 -20.19 15.29 6.86
C ASN A 359 -19.41 14.30 7.72
N VAL A 360 -20.12 13.47 8.47
CA VAL A 360 -19.54 12.36 9.24
C VAL A 360 -20.26 11.10 8.82
N ASP A 361 -19.54 10.11 8.32
CA ASP A 361 -20.15 8.88 7.81
C ASP A 361 -19.45 7.67 8.41
N TYR A 362 -20.24 6.84 9.08
CA TYR A 362 -19.76 5.69 9.83
C TYR A 362 -20.24 4.39 9.17
N ASN A 363 -19.29 3.53 8.83
CA ASN A 363 -19.60 2.19 8.32
C ASN A 363 -19.91 1.26 9.50
N LEU A 364 -21.19 0.98 9.75
CA LEU A 364 -21.63 0.13 10.85
C LEU A 364 -21.14 -1.30 10.63
N HIS A 365 -21.53 -1.90 9.49
CA HIS A 365 -21.16 -3.25 9.11
C HIS A 365 -21.39 -3.49 7.62
N LYS A 366 -20.32 -3.86 6.89
CA LYS A 366 -20.33 -4.21 5.46
C LYS A 366 -21.00 -3.16 4.57
N LYS A 367 -22.32 -3.24 4.44
CA LYS A 367 -23.19 -2.45 3.54
C LYS A 367 -24.07 -1.45 4.28
N PHE A 368 -24.03 -1.42 5.61
CA PHE A 368 -24.84 -0.52 6.43
C PHE A 368 -24.00 0.66 6.93
N TYR A 369 -24.55 1.86 6.76
CA TYR A 369 -23.91 3.12 7.08
C TYR A 369 -24.84 3.98 7.91
N LEU A 370 -24.23 4.85 8.73
CA LEU A 370 -24.93 5.92 9.42
C LEU A 370 -24.19 7.22 9.11
N ASN A 371 -24.87 8.14 8.44
CA ASN A 371 -24.34 9.44 8.10
C ASN A 371 -24.96 10.52 8.98
N LEU A 372 -24.14 11.47 9.44
CA LEU A 372 -24.55 12.76 9.97
C LEU A 372 -24.07 13.83 8.96
N ASN A 373 -25.00 14.61 8.43
CA ASN A 373 -24.72 15.72 7.52
C ASN A 373 -25.23 17.02 8.13
N THR A 374 -24.46 18.10 8.05
CA THR A 374 -24.91 19.44 8.46
C THR A 374 -24.58 20.46 7.40
N ASP A 375 -25.56 21.28 7.05
CA ASP A 375 -25.45 22.34 6.06
C ASP A 375 -25.72 23.68 6.76
N PHE A 376 -24.72 24.55 6.85
CA PHE A 376 -24.82 25.86 7.47
C PHE A 376 -24.80 26.94 6.41
N SER A 377 -25.85 27.75 6.36
CA SER A 377 -25.86 28.96 5.54
C SER A 377 -24.86 29.97 6.09
N LEU A 378 -23.99 30.49 5.23
CA LEU A 378 -23.04 31.55 5.57
C LEU A 378 -23.52 32.94 5.09
N SER A 379 -24.70 33.00 4.46
CA SER A 379 -25.33 34.25 4.04
C SER A 379 -26.28 34.76 5.13
N SER A 380 -26.21 36.06 5.47
CA SER A 380 -27.09 36.68 6.49
C SER A 380 -28.54 36.72 6.04
N ASN A 381 -29.50 36.65 6.99
CA ASN A 381 -30.94 36.81 6.72
C ASN A 381 -31.35 38.26 6.46
N SER A 382 -30.44 39.20 6.72
CA SER A 382 -30.62 40.63 6.51
C SER A 382 -29.84 41.17 5.30
N LYS A 383 -29.32 40.29 4.44
CA LYS A 383 -28.56 40.70 3.26
C LYS A 383 -29.50 40.77 2.06
N ALA A 384 -29.67 41.97 1.52
CA ALA A 384 -30.41 42.19 0.28
C ALA A 384 -29.78 41.41 -0.90
N ASN A 385 -30.64 40.96 -1.82
CA ASN A 385 -30.29 40.19 -3.02
C ASN A 385 -29.28 39.05 -2.78
N ALA A 386 -29.54 38.23 -1.76
CA ALA A 386 -28.70 37.10 -1.43
C ALA A 386 -29.53 35.82 -1.34
N ASN A 387 -29.14 34.82 -2.12
CA ASN A 387 -29.73 33.49 -2.02
C ASN A 387 -29.24 32.81 -0.74
N ARG A 388 -30.10 31.99 -0.12
CA ARG A 388 -29.75 31.32 1.13
C ARG A 388 -30.33 29.92 1.14
N VAL A 389 -29.61 28.98 1.75
CA VAL A 389 -30.16 27.67 2.12
C VAL A 389 -30.62 27.70 3.58
N PRO A 390 -31.62 26.91 4.00
CA PRO A 390 -31.91 26.72 5.41
C PRO A 390 -30.79 25.92 6.05
N THR A 391 -30.51 26.18 7.33
CA THR A 391 -29.60 25.32 8.07
C THR A 391 -30.26 23.96 8.32
N VAL A 392 -29.55 22.89 7.96
CA VAL A 392 -30.05 21.51 8.08
C VAL A 392 -29.04 20.67 8.86
N ALA A 393 -29.54 19.80 9.74
CA ALA A 393 -28.78 18.71 10.33
C ALA A 393 -29.52 17.39 10.12
N SER A 394 -28.91 16.43 9.42
CA SER A 394 -29.55 15.18 9.02
C SER A 394 -28.78 13.95 9.48
N ILE A 395 -29.48 13.01 10.11
CA ILE A 395 -28.98 11.67 10.40
C ILE A 395 -29.61 10.71 9.41
N THR A 396 -28.81 10.04 8.59
CA THR A 396 -29.27 9.14 7.54
C THR A 396 -28.70 7.74 7.76
N PRO A 397 -29.47 6.79 8.32
CA PRO A 397 -29.20 5.36 8.18
C PRO A 397 -29.37 4.91 6.73
N ARG A 398 -28.42 4.11 6.24
CA ARG A 398 -28.33 3.73 4.81
C ARG A 398 -27.88 2.30 4.65
N PHE A 399 -28.45 1.64 3.66
CA PHE A 399 -27.93 0.40 3.06
C PHE A 399 -27.39 0.72 1.68
N GLU A 400 -26.20 0.23 1.35
CA GLU A 400 -25.57 0.44 0.06
C GLU A 400 -24.99 -0.84 -0.54
N SER A 401 -25.18 -0.99 -1.84
CA SER A 401 -24.53 -2.00 -2.67
C SER A 401 -24.26 -1.42 -4.05
N LYS A 402 -23.49 -2.12 -4.88
CA LYS A 402 -23.22 -1.70 -6.27
C LYS A 402 -24.52 -1.33 -7.02
N TRP A 403 -25.53 -2.18 -6.98
CA TRP A 403 -26.77 -2.00 -7.75
C TRP A 403 -27.87 -1.28 -6.99
N PHE A 404 -27.95 -1.43 -5.67
CA PHE A 404 -29.07 -0.89 -4.88
C PHE A 404 -28.59 -0.14 -3.66
N SER A 405 -29.25 0.98 -3.34
CA SER A 405 -29.16 1.62 -2.03
C SER A 405 -30.53 2.04 -1.54
N PHE A 406 -30.70 2.07 -0.22
CA PHE A 406 -31.86 2.57 0.50
C PHE A 406 -31.38 3.47 1.62
N TYR A 407 -32.07 4.58 1.85
CA TYR A 407 -31.65 5.55 2.84
C TYR A 407 -32.86 6.27 3.41
N MET A 408 -32.79 6.59 4.71
CA MET A 408 -33.92 7.13 5.46
C MET A 408 -33.46 8.35 6.28
N PRO A 409 -33.32 9.52 5.66
CA PRO A 409 -32.84 10.72 6.35
C PRO A 409 -33.83 11.20 7.41
N VAL A 410 -33.35 11.49 8.61
CA VAL A 410 -34.06 12.22 9.67
C VAL A 410 -33.36 13.56 9.84
N SER A 411 -34.00 14.63 9.41
CA SER A 411 -33.43 15.97 9.28
C SER A 411 -34.10 16.96 10.22
N LEU A 412 -33.32 17.76 10.93
CA LEU A 412 -33.77 18.98 11.60
C LEU A 412 -33.49 20.15 10.67
N ILE A 413 -34.54 20.84 10.26
CA ILE A 413 -34.49 21.95 9.31
C ILE A 413 -34.86 23.23 10.05
N GLN A 414 -34.03 24.26 9.91
CA GLN A 414 -34.30 25.57 10.51
C GLN A 414 -35.68 26.09 10.07
N GLY A 415 -36.51 26.49 11.03
CA GLY A 415 -37.89 26.94 10.78
C GLY A 415 -38.89 25.80 10.66
N SER A 416 -38.58 24.74 9.90
CA SER A 416 -39.53 23.66 9.59
C SER A 416 -39.55 22.50 10.59
N GLY A 417 -38.53 22.38 11.45
CA GLY A 417 -38.45 21.33 12.47
C GLY A 417 -37.99 19.97 11.92
N ALA A 418 -38.44 18.89 12.56
CA ALA A 418 -38.00 17.53 12.24
C ALA A 418 -38.73 16.95 11.02
N GLN A 419 -37.97 16.39 10.10
CA GLN A 419 -38.42 15.81 8.83
C GLN A 419 -37.87 14.40 8.68
N TRP A 420 -38.70 13.47 8.25
CA TRP A 420 -38.32 12.08 8.01
C TRP A 420 -38.61 11.70 6.56
N GLY A 421 -37.57 11.21 5.89
CA GLY A 421 -37.60 10.86 4.49
C GLY A 421 -37.26 9.40 4.22
N ALA A 422 -37.41 9.04 2.95
CA ALA A 422 -36.98 7.78 2.38
C ALA A 422 -36.56 7.98 0.91
N GLY A 423 -35.52 7.27 0.50
CA GLY A 423 -35.05 7.26 -0.88
C GLY A 423 -34.34 5.97 -1.24
N PHE A 424 -34.21 5.73 -2.54
CA PHE A 424 -33.49 4.59 -3.06
C PHE A 424 -32.73 4.91 -4.35
N ARG A 425 -31.77 4.04 -4.67
CA ARG A 425 -31.14 3.95 -6.00
C ARG A 425 -31.25 2.52 -6.49
N ALA A 426 -31.60 2.35 -7.75
CA ALA A 426 -31.62 1.09 -8.47
C ALA A 426 -30.83 1.27 -9.79
N GLY A 427 -29.52 0.96 -9.73
CA GLY A 427 -28.58 1.09 -10.84
C GLY A 427 -28.56 2.51 -11.41
N PRO A 428 -29.08 2.73 -12.63
CA PRO A 428 -29.13 4.05 -13.28
C PRO A 428 -30.19 5.00 -12.70
N LEU A 429 -31.22 4.50 -12.01
CA LEU A 429 -32.32 5.29 -11.48
C LEU A 429 -32.10 5.59 -10.00
N TYR A 430 -32.44 6.80 -9.57
CA TYR A 430 -32.63 7.12 -8.15
C TYR A 430 -33.90 7.96 -7.97
N LEU A 431 -34.56 7.80 -6.82
CA LEU A 431 -35.79 8.50 -6.44
C LEU A 431 -35.82 8.59 -4.92
N GLY A 432 -36.28 9.71 -4.38
CA GLY A 432 -36.53 9.82 -2.95
C GLY A 432 -37.03 11.18 -2.52
N SER A 433 -37.17 11.30 -1.20
CA SER A 433 -37.64 12.49 -0.49
C SER A 433 -37.09 12.46 0.93
N GLY A 434 -36.66 13.61 1.44
CA GLY A 434 -36.25 13.89 2.80
C GLY A 434 -37.40 14.08 3.81
N SER A 435 -38.65 14.16 3.33
CA SER A 435 -39.83 14.52 4.14
C SER A 435 -41.04 13.61 3.91
N VAL A 436 -41.00 12.69 2.94
CA VAL A 436 -42.17 11.85 2.57
C VAL A 436 -42.76 11.06 3.74
N LEU A 437 -41.95 10.57 4.69
CA LEU A 437 -42.47 9.84 5.85
C LEU A 437 -43.12 10.79 6.86
N SER A 438 -42.56 11.98 7.06
CA SER A 438 -43.24 13.03 7.83
C SER A 438 -44.57 13.42 7.22
N LEU A 439 -44.63 13.63 5.90
CA LEU A 439 -45.87 13.96 5.19
C LEU A 439 -46.93 12.84 5.27
N LEU A 440 -46.50 11.57 5.33
CA LEU A 440 -47.38 10.40 5.51
C LEU A 440 -47.89 10.23 6.95
N MET A 441 -47.09 10.62 7.95
CA MET A 441 -47.35 10.32 9.37
C MET A 441 -47.82 11.53 10.18
N SER A 442 -47.67 12.74 9.66
CA SER A 442 -47.95 14.01 10.33
C SER A 442 -48.83 14.89 9.46
N ASP A 443 -49.80 15.54 10.10
CA ASP A 443 -50.66 16.55 9.49
C ASP A 443 -50.07 17.97 9.63
N ASN A 444 -48.77 18.06 9.96
CA ASN A 444 -48.09 19.32 10.28
C ASN A 444 -46.65 19.36 9.72
N SER A 445 -46.42 18.79 8.54
CA SER A 445 -45.11 18.84 7.93
C SER A 445 -44.87 20.22 7.32
N LYS A 446 -43.86 20.95 7.79
CA LYS A 446 -43.52 22.28 7.26
C LYS A 446 -42.46 22.28 6.16
N ALA A 447 -42.12 21.09 5.67
CA ALA A 447 -41.24 20.91 4.53
C ALA A 447 -41.74 19.75 3.66
N ALA A 448 -41.49 19.85 2.37
CA ALA A 448 -41.89 18.86 1.37
C ALA A 448 -40.85 18.83 0.25
N ASP A 449 -40.38 17.64 -0.11
CA ASP A 449 -39.35 17.48 -1.15
C ASP A 449 -39.49 16.19 -1.94
N VAL A 450 -38.99 16.21 -3.16
CA VAL A 450 -38.85 15.03 -4.02
C VAL A 450 -37.70 15.24 -5.00
N TYR A 451 -36.92 14.20 -5.22
CA TYR A 451 -35.90 14.17 -6.25
C TYR A 451 -35.91 12.85 -7.00
N ALA A 452 -35.55 12.91 -8.27
CA ALA A 452 -35.41 11.76 -9.13
C ALA A 452 -34.36 12.03 -10.19
N GLY A 453 -33.75 10.98 -10.72
CA GLY A 453 -32.87 11.15 -11.86
C GLY A 453 -32.36 9.85 -12.46
N LEU A 454 -31.75 10.02 -13.62
CA LEU A 454 -31.25 8.97 -14.47
C LEU A 454 -29.79 9.23 -14.83
N LYS A 455 -28.96 8.21 -14.66
CA LYS A 455 -27.54 8.22 -15.02
C LYS A 455 -27.12 6.93 -15.71
N ILE A 456 -25.96 6.95 -16.37
CA ILE A 456 -25.28 5.79 -16.94
C ILE A 456 -24.04 5.51 -16.08
N PRO A 457 -24.15 4.64 -15.06
CA PRO A 457 -23.04 4.32 -14.19
C PRO A 457 -22.12 3.26 -14.81
N VAL A 458 -20.83 3.57 -14.94
CA VAL A 458 -19.80 2.58 -15.28
C VAL A 458 -18.97 2.29 -14.03
N TYR A 459 -19.34 1.21 -13.33
CA TYR A 459 -18.71 0.83 -12.06
C TYR A 459 -17.27 0.36 -12.21
N GLN A 460 -16.47 0.54 -11.16
CA GLN A 460 -15.19 -0.14 -11.00
C GLN A 460 -15.41 -1.66 -10.93
N GLY A 461 -14.60 -2.41 -11.66
CA GLY A 461 -14.58 -3.88 -11.59
C GLY A 461 -13.74 -4.38 -10.41
N LYS A 462 -14.02 -5.60 -9.95
CA LYS A 462 -13.05 -6.34 -9.13
C LYS A 462 -11.81 -6.55 -10.02
N PRO A 463 -10.60 -6.20 -9.56
CA PRO A 463 -9.36 -6.58 -10.23
C PRO A 463 -9.34 -8.10 -10.43
N LYS A 464 -8.79 -8.51 -11.57
CA LYS A 464 -8.59 -9.93 -11.87
C LYS A 464 -7.20 -10.34 -11.37
N ASP A 465 -7.13 -11.61 -11.03
CA ASP A 465 -5.99 -12.43 -10.68
C ASP A 465 -6.43 -13.79 -11.26
N LYS A 466 -5.80 -14.23 -12.35
CA LYS A 466 -6.32 -15.31 -13.20
C LYS A 466 -5.70 -16.66 -12.89
N ASP A 467 -4.44 -16.66 -12.48
CA ASP A 467 -3.66 -17.79 -12.00
C ASP A 467 -3.74 -17.95 -10.47
N ASP A 468 -4.41 -17.03 -9.78
CA ASP A 468 -4.69 -17.08 -8.34
C ASP A 468 -3.38 -17.14 -7.50
N ASP A 469 -2.32 -16.48 -7.98
CA ASP A 469 -1.00 -16.46 -7.31
C ASP A 469 -0.87 -15.35 -6.24
N GLY A 470 -1.89 -14.49 -6.15
CA GLY A 470 -1.96 -13.37 -5.21
C GLY A 470 -1.43 -12.05 -5.77
N VAL A 471 -0.93 -12.02 -6.99
CA VAL A 471 -0.56 -10.85 -7.78
C VAL A 471 -1.71 -10.53 -8.74
N LEU A 472 -2.16 -9.28 -8.78
CA LEU A 472 -3.27 -8.92 -9.67
C LEU A 472 -2.78 -8.87 -11.11
N ASP A 473 -3.57 -9.31 -12.11
CA ASP A 473 -3.26 -9.28 -13.57
C ASP A 473 -2.63 -7.96 -14.07
N LYS A 474 -2.91 -6.84 -13.39
CA LYS A 474 -2.41 -5.50 -13.75
C LYS A 474 -1.00 -5.19 -13.24
N MET A 475 -0.51 -6.04 -12.36
CA MET A 475 0.72 -5.96 -11.57
C MET A 475 1.53 -7.25 -11.70
N ASP A 476 1.02 -8.18 -12.52
CA ASP A 476 1.56 -9.49 -12.79
C ASP A 476 2.13 -9.47 -14.21
N ASP A 477 3.41 -9.80 -14.32
CA ASP A 477 4.14 -9.86 -15.59
C ASP A 477 3.80 -11.15 -16.37
N CYS A 478 3.27 -12.17 -15.70
CA CYS A 478 2.84 -13.46 -16.24
C CYS A 478 1.40 -13.85 -15.84
N PRO A 479 0.34 -13.10 -16.23
CA PRO A 479 -1.04 -13.27 -15.73
C PRO A 479 -1.77 -14.58 -16.07
N GLN A 480 -1.08 -15.58 -16.62
CA GLN A 480 -1.62 -16.90 -16.93
C GLN A 480 -0.87 -18.01 -16.18
N GLU A 481 0.20 -17.70 -15.48
CA GLU A 481 1.14 -18.65 -14.89
C GLU A 481 1.48 -18.19 -13.48
N SER A 482 1.17 -19.03 -12.49
CA SER A 482 1.39 -18.66 -11.10
C SER A 482 2.88 -18.43 -10.79
N GLY A 483 3.18 -17.28 -10.19
CA GLY A 483 4.51 -16.95 -9.72
C GLY A 483 4.55 -16.24 -8.37
N PRO A 484 5.73 -16.18 -7.74
CA PRO A 484 5.92 -15.42 -6.51
C PRO A 484 5.82 -13.91 -6.74
N ILE A 485 5.38 -13.18 -5.70
CA ILE A 485 5.37 -11.71 -5.71
C ILE A 485 6.79 -11.12 -5.89
N GLU A 486 7.83 -11.83 -5.43
CA GLU A 486 9.23 -11.45 -5.62
C GLU A 486 9.66 -11.42 -7.09
N ASN A 487 8.96 -12.15 -7.96
CA ASN A 487 9.19 -12.19 -9.40
C ASN A 487 7.99 -11.65 -10.19
N ASN A 488 7.26 -10.70 -9.60
CA ASN A 488 6.11 -10.05 -10.23
C ASN A 488 5.05 -11.01 -10.81
N GLY A 489 4.76 -12.12 -10.13
CA GLY A 489 3.78 -13.11 -10.60
C GLY A 489 4.31 -14.05 -11.68
N CYS A 490 5.58 -13.95 -12.09
CA CYS A 490 6.19 -14.92 -12.99
C CYS A 490 6.87 -16.08 -12.26
N PRO A 491 6.76 -17.33 -12.72
CA PRO A 491 7.62 -18.40 -12.25
C PRO A 491 9.09 -18.06 -12.56
N TRP A 492 10.02 -18.55 -11.72
CA TRP A 492 11.44 -18.47 -12.08
C TRP A 492 11.70 -19.45 -13.23
N PRO A 493 12.45 -19.05 -14.27
CA PRO A 493 12.82 -19.97 -15.33
C PRO A 493 13.68 -21.11 -14.79
N ASP A 494 13.59 -22.25 -15.49
CA ASP A 494 14.45 -23.43 -15.37
C ASP A 494 14.98 -23.68 -16.78
N THR A 495 16.10 -23.06 -17.12
CA THR A 495 16.56 -22.99 -18.50
C THR A 495 17.07 -24.33 -19.02
N ASP A 496 17.70 -25.14 -18.18
CA ASP A 496 18.21 -26.47 -18.56
C ASP A 496 17.32 -27.64 -18.09
N GLY A 497 16.35 -27.41 -17.21
CA GLY A 497 15.31 -28.38 -16.84
C GLY A 497 15.75 -29.34 -15.75
N ASP A 498 16.70 -28.97 -14.90
CA ASP A 498 17.28 -29.83 -13.87
C ASP A 498 16.54 -29.81 -12.51
N GLN A 499 15.45 -29.02 -12.44
CA GLN A 499 14.61 -28.79 -11.25
C GLN A 499 15.23 -27.85 -10.20
N VAL A 500 16.31 -27.15 -10.53
CA VAL A 500 16.84 -26.01 -9.79
C VAL A 500 16.52 -24.76 -10.61
N TRP A 501 15.79 -23.81 -10.03
CA TRP A 501 15.43 -22.58 -10.74
C TRP A 501 16.67 -21.74 -11.03
N ASP A 502 16.73 -21.05 -12.17
CA ASP A 502 17.88 -20.21 -12.61
C ASP A 502 18.38 -19.22 -11.53
N LYS A 503 17.51 -18.81 -10.61
CA LYS A 503 17.85 -17.93 -9.47
C LYS A 503 18.70 -18.62 -8.40
N ASP A 504 18.47 -19.91 -8.22
CA ASP A 504 19.11 -20.77 -7.22
C ASP A 504 20.14 -21.74 -7.87
N ASP A 505 20.25 -21.73 -9.20
CA ASP A 505 21.16 -22.54 -10.01
C ASP A 505 22.50 -21.81 -10.28
N ASN A 506 23.61 -22.50 -9.97
CA ASN A 506 24.97 -22.02 -10.22
C ASN A 506 25.44 -22.24 -11.67
N CYS A 507 24.80 -23.15 -12.40
CA CYS A 507 25.06 -23.51 -13.78
C CYS A 507 23.79 -23.47 -14.66
N PRO A 508 23.09 -22.32 -14.84
CA PRO A 508 21.74 -22.23 -15.44
C PRO A 508 21.59 -22.63 -16.92
N GLN A 509 22.60 -23.22 -17.53
CA GLN A 509 22.60 -23.67 -18.93
C GLN A 509 23.04 -25.13 -19.06
N GLU A 510 23.35 -25.80 -17.95
CA GLU A 510 23.94 -27.13 -17.89
C GLU A 510 23.27 -27.96 -16.82
N VAL A 511 22.50 -28.97 -17.24
CA VAL A 511 21.78 -29.89 -16.33
C VAL A 511 22.69 -30.43 -15.23
N GLY A 512 22.37 -30.11 -13.98
CA GLY A 512 23.08 -30.61 -12.81
C GLY A 512 22.20 -31.33 -11.79
N GLU A 513 22.79 -31.64 -10.64
CA GLU A 513 22.07 -32.25 -9.53
C GLU A 513 21.66 -31.18 -8.50
N ILE A 514 20.48 -31.34 -7.90
CA ILE A 514 19.97 -30.46 -6.83
C ILE A 514 20.99 -30.34 -5.68
N GLU A 515 21.70 -31.42 -5.34
CA GLU A 515 22.73 -31.43 -4.28
C GLU A 515 23.92 -30.51 -4.57
N ASN A 516 24.16 -30.19 -5.85
CA ASN A 516 25.24 -29.31 -6.30
C ASN A 516 24.72 -27.95 -6.83
N ASN A 517 23.53 -27.53 -6.39
CA ASN A 517 22.88 -26.28 -6.83
C ASN A 517 22.84 -26.15 -8.36
N GLY A 518 22.42 -27.21 -9.04
CA GLY A 518 22.21 -27.23 -10.49
C GLY A 518 23.46 -27.37 -11.36
N CYS A 519 24.63 -27.63 -10.76
CA CYS A 519 25.84 -27.93 -11.54
C CYS A 519 26.09 -29.44 -11.67
N PRO A 520 26.55 -29.93 -12.84
CA PRO A 520 27.03 -31.30 -12.95
C PRO A 520 28.28 -31.51 -12.09
N TRP A 521 28.41 -32.72 -11.52
CA TRP A 521 29.67 -33.13 -10.91
C TRP A 521 30.70 -33.39 -12.00
N ILE A 522 31.88 -32.79 -11.84
CA ILE A 522 32.99 -32.98 -12.76
C ILE A 522 33.87 -34.14 -12.27
N ASP A 523 34.52 -34.78 -13.23
CA ASP A 523 35.62 -35.75 -13.05
C ASP A 523 36.81 -35.09 -13.76
N THR A 524 37.66 -34.43 -12.98
CA THR A 524 38.69 -33.52 -13.47
C THR A 524 39.86 -34.27 -14.11
N ASP A 525 40.21 -35.46 -13.62
CA ASP A 525 41.34 -36.26 -14.11
C ASP A 525 40.95 -37.46 -15.00
N GLY A 526 39.66 -37.76 -15.09
CA GLY A 526 39.08 -38.74 -16.02
C GLY A 526 39.25 -40.19 -15.57
N ASP A 527 39.42 -40.45 -14.28
CA ASP A 527 39.61 -41.78 -13.72
C ASP A 527 38.30 -42.56 -13.48
N SER A 528 37.17 -41.95 -13.82
CA SER A 528 35.80 -42.44 -13.62
C SER A 528 35.27 -42.33 -12.18
N ILE A 529 35.90 -41.53 -11.32
CA ILE A 529 35.44 -41.13 -10.00
C ILE A 529 35.19 -39.63 -10.03
N LEU A 530 34.02 -39.20 -9.54
CA LEU A 530 33.68 -37.78 -9.53
C LEU A 530 34.52 -37.06 -8.46
N ASP A 531 34.89 -35.80 -8.70
CA ASP A 531 35.72 -35.00 -7.77
C ASP A 531 35.18 -34.97 -6.32
N LYS A 532 33.87 -35.12 -6.13
CA LYS A 532 33.25 -35.20 -4.79
C LYS A 532 33.58 -36.48 -4.02
N ASP A 533 33.84 -37.56 -4.74
CA ASP A 533 34.12 -38.91 -4.24
C ASP A 533 35.61 -39.28 -4.42
N ASP A 534 36.37 -38.41 -5.08
CA ASP A 534 37.80 -38.54 -5.33
C ASP A 534 38.63 -37.84 -4.24
N LYS A 535 39.62 -38.56 -3.68
CA LYS A 535 40.58 -37.98 -2.72
C LYS A 535 41.73 -37.22 -3.39
N CYS A 536 41.98 -37.49 -4.67
CA CYS A 536 43.01 -36.91 -5.50
C CYS A 536 42.43 -36.39 -6.84
N PRO A 537 41.49 -35.42 -6.84
CA PRO A 537 40.69 -35.06 -8.04
C PRO A 537 41.47 -34.54 -9.25
N GLU A 538 42.77 -34.28 -9.13
CA GLU A 538 43.61 -33.77 -10.22
C GLU A 538 44.60 -34.84 -10.73
N GLU A 539 44.59 -36.06 -10.19
CA GLU A 539 45.55 -37.11 -10.47
C GLU A 539 44.89 -38.50 -10.52
N ALA A 540 44.66 -38.99 -11.74
CA ALA A 540 43.93 -40.23 -11.99
C ALA A 540 44.45 -41.41 -11.16
N GLY A 541 43.55 -42.05 -10.42
CA GLY A 541 43.86 -43.15 -9.52
C GLY A 541 42.98 -44.37 -9.71
N ASP A 542 43.09 -45.29 -8.75
CA ASP A 542 42.30 -46.52 -8.74
C ASP A 542 41.09 -46.34 -7.81
N ALA A 543 39.91 -46.82 -8.22
CA ALA A 543 38.72 -46.83 -7.39
C ALA A 543 38.93 -47.57 -6.06
N ALA A 544 39.79 -48.60 -6.03
CA ALA A 544 40.17 -49.28 -4.79
C ALA A 544 40.92 -48.38 -3.80
N ASN A 545 41.48 -47.26 -4.27
CA ASN A 545 42.19 -46.26 -3.48
C ASN A 545 41.45 -44.91 -3.41
N ASN A 546 40.16 -44.85 -3.76
CA ASN A 546 39.36 -43.62 -3.79
C ASN A 546 39.96 -42.53 -4.70
N GLY A 547 40.36 -42.90 -5.91
CA GLY A 547 40.81 -41.97 -6.96
C GLY A 547 42.25 -41.49 -6.83
N CYS A 548 43.00 -42.02 -5.87
CA CYS A 548 44.43 -41.77 -5.77
C CYS A 548 45.27 -42.90 -6.40
N PRO A 549 46.40 -42.60 -7.05
CA PRO A 549 47.36 -43.63 -7.45
C PRO A 549 47.95 -44.33 -6.22
N TRP A 550 48.30 -45.61 -6.37
CA TRP A 550 48.98 -46.35 -5.30
C TRP A 550 50.44 -45.90 -5.20
N PRO A 551 50.94 -45.59 -3.99
CA PRO A 551 52.35 -45.27 -3.79
C PRO A 551 53.27 -46.48 -4.03
N ASP A 552 54.50 -46.19 -4.42
CA ASP A 552 55.67 -47.07 -4.45
C ASP A 552 56.76 -46.35 -3.64
N THR A 553 56.79 -46.64 -2.34
CA THR A 553 57.53 -45.86 -1.33
C THR A 553 59.04 -46.01 -1.46
N ASP A 554 59.53 -47.18 -1.88
CA ASP A 554 60.97 -47.46 -2.01
C ASP A 554 61.48 -47.51 -3.46
N GLY A 555 60.57 -47.37 -4.44
CA GLY A 555 60.86 -47.20 -5.85
C GLY A 555 61.42 -48.44 -6.52
N ASP A 556 61.10 -49.64 -6.02
CA ASP A 556 61.58 -50.90 -6.58
C ASP A 556 60.74 -51.43 -7.76
N GLY A 557 59.63 -50.74 -8.06
CA GLY A 557 58.72 -51.05 -9.14
C GLY A 557 57.57 -51.99 -8.75
N ILE A 558 57.41 -52.29 -7.46
CA ILE A 558 56.27 -52.99 -6.88
C ILE A 558 55.50 -51.98 -5.99
N LEU A 559 54.21 -51.79 -6.28
CA LEU A 559 53.37 -50.87 -5.50
C LEU A 559 53.29 -51.33 -4.03
N ASP A 560 53.18 -50.39 -3.09
CA ASP A 560 53.13 -50.66 -1.63
C ASP A 560 52.07 -51.70 -1.24
N LYS A 561 50.96 -51.78 -2.00
CA LYS A 561 49.89 -52.77 -1.78
C LYS A 561 50.32 -54.22 -2.06
N ASP A 562 51.34 -54.40 -2.90
CA ASP A 562 51.86 -55.69 -3.37
C ASP A 562 53.31 -55.95 -2.90
N ASP A 563 53.91 -55.01 -2.15
CA ASP A 563 55.27 -55.09 -1.61
C ASP A 563 55.28 -55.54 -0.14
N ASN A 564 56.02 -56.60 0.17
CA ASN A 564 56.17 -57.12 1.53
C ASN A 564 57.21 -56.34 2.37
N CYS A 565 58.02 -55.50 1.74
CA CYS A 565 59.12 -54.74 2.32
C CYS A 565 59.08 -53.26 1.89
N ILE A 566 57.92 -52.61 2.04
CA ILE A 566 57.54 -51.22 1.70
C ILE A 566 58.64 -50.14 1.83
N ASP A 567 59.63 -50.32 2.72
CA ASP A 567 60.70 -49.35 2.98
C ASP A 567 62.09 -49.75 2.44
N LYS A 568 62.21 -50.86 1.70
CA LYS A 568 63.50 -51.47 1.34
C LYS A 568 63.47 -52.15 -0.03
N ASN A 569 64.03 -51.41 -0.99
CA ASN A 569 64.15 -51.84 -2.37
C ASN A 569 64.59 -53.30 -2.54
N GLY A 570 63.72 -54.13 -3.11
CA GLY A 570 63.96 -55.54 -3.34
C GLY A 570 63.80 -55.92 -4.81
N THR A 571 63.41 -57.17 -5.04
CA THR A 571 63.21 -57.65 -6.41
C THR A 571 61.82 -58.23 -6.56
N VAL A 572 61.28 -58.15 -7.78
CA VAL A 572 60.01 -58.79 -8.17
C VAL A 572 60.00 -60.28 -7.82
N ALA A 573 61.14 -60.96 -7.90
CA ALA A 573 61.25 -62.38 -7.57
C ALA A 573 61.03 -62.70 -6.09
N ASN A 574 61.21 -61.72 -5.20
CA ASN A 574 61.08 -61.85 -3.76
C ASN A 574 60.06 -60.85 -3.17
N ASN A 575 59.03 -60.49 -3.95
CA ASN A 575 57.94 -59.61 -3.55
C ASN A 575 58.42 -58.34 -2.82
N GLY A 576 59.42 -57.68 -3.40
CA GLY A 576 59.97 -56.41 -2.93
C GLY A 576 60.94 -56.50 -1.76
N CYS A 577 61.34 -57.71 -1.34
CA CYS A 577 62.34 -57.89 -0.29
C CYS A 577 63.75 -58.25 -0.83
N PRO A 578 64.85 -57.84 -0.16
CA PRO A 578 66.23 -58.21 -0.53
C PRO A 578 66.63 -59.66 -0.15
N GLU A 579 67.51 -60.30 -0.94
CA GLU A 579 68.00 -61.69 -0.73
C GLU A 579 69.19 -61.79 0.27
N ILE A 580 69.29 -62.90 1.03
CA ILE A 580 70.28 -63.11 2.13
C ILE A 580 71.49 -63.96 1.68
N VAL A 581 72.73 -63.53 2.00
CA VAL A 581 74.00 -64.22 1.66
C VAL A 581 74.48 -65.19 2.76
N GLN A 582 74.83 -66.44 2.42
CA GLN A 582 75.28 -67.50 3.36
C GLN A 582 76.81 -67.72 3.35
N VAL A 583 77.43 -68.00 4.51
CA VAL A 583 78.89 -68.29 4.60
C VAL A 583 79.20 -69.67 4.01
N THR A 584 79.95 -69.71 2.91
CA THR A 584 80.36 -70.98 2.27
C THR A 584 81.60 -71.60 2.93
N ALA A 585 81.81 -72.91 2.69
CA ALA A 585 82.97 -73.64 3.22
C ALA A 585 84.33 -73.09 2.74
N GLU A 586 84.34 -72.42 1.58
CA GLU A 586 85.53 -71.81 0.98
C GLU A 586 85.95 -70.54 1.74
N VAL A 587 84.97 -69.73 2.15
CA VAL A 587 85.19 -68.54 2.96
C VAL A 587 85.71 -68.92 4.35
N GLN A 588 85.17 -69.97 4.96
CA GLN A 588 85.65 -70.49 6.25
C GLN A 588 87.11 -70.95 6.20
N LYS A 589 87.52 -71.59 5.10
CA LYS A 589 88.91 -72.00 4.89
C LYS A 589 89.84 -70.79 4.75
N LYS A 590 89.44 -69.80 3.94
CA LYS A 590 90.19 -68.54 3.75
C LYS A 590 90.37 -67.78 5.06
N LEU A 591 89.32 -67.71 5.89
CA LEU A 591 89.35 -67.08 7.21
C LEU A 591 90.38 -67.73 8.14
N ASN A 592 90.43 -69.07 8.19
CA ASN A 592 91.40 -69.79 9.00
C ASN A 592 92.84 -69.70 8.47
N ASP A 593 93.02 -69.56 7.16
CA ASP A 593 94.35 -69.36 6.59
C ASP A 593 94.94 -67.99 6.96
N TYR A 594 94.11 -66.94 7.06
CA TYR A 594 94.53 -65.67 7.65
C TYR A 594 94.83 -65.82 9.16
N ALA A 595 93.95 -66.48 9.92
CA ALA A 595 94.09 -66.61 11.38
C ALA A 595 95.40 -67.32 11.81
N LYS A 596 95.87 -68.29 11.02
CA LYS A 596 97.16 -68.98 11.27
C LYS A 596 98.39 -68.06 11.21
N THR A 597 98.29 -66.93 10.52
CA THR A 597 99.43 -66.00 10.37
C THR A 597 99.56 -65.01 11.52
N ILE A 598 98.65 -65.07 12.51
CA ILE A 598 98.71 -64.22 13.70
C ILE A 598 99.86 -64.66 14.60
N LEU A 599 100.78 -63.73 14.85
CA LEU A 599 101.97 -63.91 15.65
C LEU A 599 101.86 -63.18 17.00
N PHE A 600 102.46 -63.79 18.02
CA PHE A 600 102.52 -63.24 19.38
C PHE A 600 103.95 -63.04 19.85
N ASN A 601 104.16 -62.09 20.75
CA ASN A 601 105.42 -61.96 21.48
C ASN A 601 105.67 -63.21 22.34
N SER A 602 106.92 -63.69 22.36
CA SER A 602 107.28 -64.97 22.98
C SER A 602 106.81 -65.05 24.44
N GLY A 603 106.15 -66.14 24.81
CA GLY A 603 105.62 -66.35 26.17
C GLY A 603 104.44 -65.47 26.57
N THR A 604 103.88 -64.65 25.68
CA THR A 604 102.78 -63.72 25.99
C THR A 604 101.59 -63.86 25.02
N ALA A 605 100.50 -63.17 25.34
CA ALA A 605 99.33 -62.98 24.48
C ALA A 605 99.33 -61.64 23.73
N SER A 606 100.41 -60.87 23.79
CA SER A 606 100.54 -59.61 23.04
C SER A 606 100.75 -59.91 21.55
N ILE A 607 99.82 -59.44 20.72
CA ILE A 607 99.86 -59.57 19.25
C ILE A 607 100.99 -58.72 18.68
N LYS A 608 101.72 -59.26 17.72
CA LYS A 608 102.79 -58.57 17.00
C LYS A 608 102.24 -57.62 15.93
N ALA A 609 102.89 -56.47 15.73
CA ALA A 609 102.44 -55.45 14.78
C ALA A 609 102.32 -56.01 13.34
N GLU A 610 103.17 -56.96 12.97
CA GLU A 610 103.19 -57.65 11.68
C GLU A 610 101.93 -58.50 11.43
N SER A 611 101.11 -58.79 12.45
CA SER A 611 99.85 -59.54 12.33
C SER A 611 98.63 -58.66 12.03
N THR A 612 98.81 -57.35 11.97
CA THR A 612 97.71 -56.38 11.78
C THR A 612 97.04 -56.55 10.42
N SER A 613 97.79 -56.83 9.35
CA SER A 613 97.21 -57.02 8.00
C SER A 613 96.27 -58.23 7.94
N ALA A 614 96.68 -59.36 8.51
CA ALA A 614 95.84 -60.56 8.59
C ALA A 614 94.56 -60.32 9.41
N LEU A 615 94.64 -59.52 10.48
CA LEU A 615 93.47 -59.16 11.29
C LEU A 615 92.50 -58.24 10.54
N VAL A 616 93.00 -57.32 9.70
CA VAL A 616 92.15 -56.48 8.84
C VAL A 616 91.42 -57.30 7.78
N ASP A 617 92.11 -58.24 7.13
CA ASP A 617 91.49 -59.14 6.14
C ASP A 617 90.38 -60.00 6.78
N ILE A 618 90.60 -60.46 8.01
CA ILE A 618 89.59 -61.16 8.82
C ILE A 618 88.38 -60.26 9.09
N ILE A 619 88.57 -58.99 9.46
CA ILE A 619 87.47 -58.05 9.74
C ILE A 619 86.62 -57.82 8.50
N ASN A 620 87.25 -57.67 7.32
CA ASN A 620 86.52 -57.45 6.07
C ASN A 620 85.62 -58.64 5.75
N ILE A 621 86.14 -59.87 5.89
CA ILE A 621 85.32 -61.08 5.73
C ILE A 621 84.18 -61.10 6.76
N LEU A 622 84.43 -60.78 8.03
CA LEU A 622 83.39 -60.79 9.07
C LEU A 622 82.28 -59.75 8.82
N LYS A 623 82.58 -58.64 8.13
CA LYS A 623 81.61 -57.59 7.77
C LYS A 623 80.72 -57.98 6.59
N GLU A 624 81.20 -58.85 5.69
CA GLU A 624 80.40 -59.39 4.59
C GLU A 624 79.26 -60.29 5.07
N TYR A 625 79.34 -60.82 6.30
CA TYR A 625 78.34 -61.71 6.89
C TYR A 625 77.86 -61.19 8.24
N PRO A 626 77.13 -60.06 8.28
CA PRO A 626 76.80 -59.35 9.52
C PRO A 626 76.00 -60.20 10.52
N ASP A 627 75.24 -61.19 10.06
CA ASP A 627 74.41 -62.04 10.91
C ASP A 627 75.10 -63.33 11.38
N ALA A 628 76.29 -63.66 10.86
CA ALA A 628 77.03 -64.87 11.19
C ALA A 628 77.84 -64.71 12.49
N LYS A 629 77.83 -65.76 13.33
CA LYS A 629 78.57 -65.83 14.61
C LYS A 629 79.82 -66.69 14.48
N PHE A 630 80.92 -66.30 15.10
CA PHE A 630 82.22 -66.98 15.00
C PHE A 630 82.87 -67.22 16.37
N SER A 631 83.68 -68.27 16.46
CA SER A 631 84.47 -68.65 17.63
C SER A 631 85.96 -68.53 17.32
N VAL A 632 86.67 -67.73 18.10
CA VAL A 632 88.13 -67.54 18.05
C VAL A 632 88.79 -68.58 18.97
N GLU A 633 89.58 -69.48 18.41
CA GLU A 633 90.18 -70.63 19.08
C GLU A 633 91.71 -70.49 19.16
N GLY A 634 92.27 -70.53 20.36
CA GLY A 634 93.71 -70.48 20.60
C GLY A 634 94.31 -71.86 20.85
N HIS A 635 95.49 -72.13 20.29
CA HIS A 635 96.19 -73.41 20.44
C HIS A 635 97.69 -73.22 20.75
N THR A 636 98.29 -74.13 21.51
CA THR A 636 99.72 -74.17 21.83
C THR A 636 100.37 -75.48 21.40
N ASP A 637 101.70 -75.54 21.48
CA ASP A 637 102.43 -76.81 21.45
C ASP A 637 102.45 -77.45 22.85
N SER A 638 103.13 -78.59 22.98
CA SER A 638 103.25 -79.32 24.26
C SER A 638 104.52 -78.98 25.06
N ILE A 639 105.10 -77.80 24.86
CA ILE A 639 106.27 -77.35 25.62
C ILE A 639 105.79 -76.48 26.79
N GLY A 640 106.07 -76.93 28.01
CA GLY A 640 105.60 -76.29 29.25
C GLY A 640 104.58 -77.17 29.98
N SER A 641 103.96 -76.63 31.03
CA SER A 641 102.88 -77.34 31.71
C SER A 641 101.56 -77.18 30.95
N LYS A 642 100.73 -78.22 30.93
CA LYS A 642 99.39 -78.17 30.33
C LYS A 642 98.56 -77.00 30.86
N ALA A 643 98.64 -76.70 32.16
CA ALA A 643 97.93 -75.58 32.79
C ALA A 643 98.39 -74.21 32.25
N THR A 644 99.70 -74.02 32.07
CA THR A 644 100.26 -72.79 31.48
C THR A 644 99.88 -72.64 30.01
N ASN A 645 99.90 -73.75 29.26
CA ASN A 645 99.50 -73.79 27.85
C ASN A 645 98.01 -73.46 27.67
N GLN A 646 97.15 -73.98 28.55
CA GLN A 646 95.73 -73.65 28.58
C GLN A 646 95.52 -72.14 28.78
N GLN A 647 96.07 -71.56 29.84
CA GLN A 647 95.96 -70.13 30.13
C GLN A 647 96.51 -69.25 28.99
N LEU A 648 97.65 -69.64 28.40
CA LEU A 648 98.25 -68.89 27.29
C LEU A 648 97.38 -68.92 26.02
N SER A 649 96.76 -70.06 25.73
CA SER A 649 95.87 -70.19 24.58
C SER A 649 94.59 -69.36 24.72
N GLU A 650 93.99 -69.31 25.92
CA GLU A 650 92.81 -68.50 26.23
C GLU A 650 93.13 -67.01 26.13
N ALA A 651 94.23 -66.57 26.72
CA ALA A 651 94.66 -65.17 26.66
C ALA A 651 94.92 -64.71 25.22
N ARG A 652 95.44 -65.58 24.36
CA ARG A 652 95.66 -65.30 22.93
C ARG A 652 94.35 -65.20 22.14
N ALA A 653 93.43 -66.14 22.36
CA ALA A 653 92.11 -66.08 21.74
C ALA A 653 91.34 -64.80 22.14
N LEU A 654 91.42 -64.43 23.42
CA LEU A 654 90.82 -63.20 23.93
C LEU A 654 91.46 -61.95 23.30
N SER A 655 92.79 -61.91 23.19
CA SER A 655 93.49 -60.78 22.58
C SER A 655 93.11 -60.57 21.11
N VAL A 656 92.88 -61.66 20.35
CA VAL A 656 92.39 -61.58 18.97
C VAL A 656 90.94 -61.11 18.95
N LYS A 657 90.06 -61.67 19.79
CA LYS A 657 88.67 -61.21 19.92
C LYS A 657 88.60 -59.71 20.22
N ASP A 658 89.34 -59.24 21.22
CA ASP A 658 89.33 -57.83 21.63
C ASP A 658 89.81 -56.91 20.50
N PHE A 659 90.79 -57.35 19.72
CA PHE A 659 91.24 -56.63 18.53
C PHE A 659 90.12 -56.52 17.48
N LEU A 660 89.42 -57.62 17.17
CA LEU A 660 88.33 -57.62 16.20
C LEU A 660 87.17 -56.73 16.66
N VAL A 661 86.82 -56.79 17.95
CA VAL A 661 85.76 -55.96 18.54
C VAL A 661 86.11 -54.48 18.50
N LYS A 662 87.34 -54.13 18.90
CA LYS A 662 87.82 -52.74 18.86
C LYS A 662 87.77 -52.13 17.45
N ASN A 663 87.85 -52.96 16.42
CA ASN A 663 87.85 -52.53 15.01
C ASN A 663 86.49 -52.74 14.31
N GLY A 664 85.41 -52.86 15.08
CA GLY A 664 84.03 -52.72 14.58
C GLY A 664 83.32 -54.03 14.23
N VAL A 665 83.81 -55.18 14.71
CA VAL A 665 83.02 -56.42 14.71
C VAL A 665 82.22 -56.48 16.01
N ASP A 666 80.91 -56.75 15.93
CA ASP A 666 80.08 -56.83 17.14
C ASP A 666 80.58 -57.92 18.10
N ALA A 667 80.78 -57.55 19.37
CA ALA A 667 81.22 -58.44 20.43
C ALA A 667 80.29 -59.65 20.64
N PHE A 668 78.98 -59.50 20.39
CA PHE A 668 77.99 -60.59 20.49
C PHE A 668 78.17 -61.66 19.42
N ARG A 669 78.89 -61.35 18.34
CA ARG A 669 79.18 -62.28 17.25
C ARG A 669 80.43 -63.12 17.47
N LEU A 670 81.20 -62.85 18.53
CA LEU A 670 82.50 -63.49 18.75
C LEU A 670 82.60 -64.18 20.12
N SER A 671 82.94 -65.47 20.14
CA SER A 671 83.41 -66.19 21.34
C SER A 671 84.93 -66.39 21.31
N ALA A 672 85.58 -66.52 22.48
CA ALA A 672 87.02 -66.80 22.59
C ALA A 672 87.23 -68.04 23.47
N VAL A 673 87.95 -69.04 22.94
CA VAL A 673 88.18 -70.33 23.61
C VAL A 673 89.64 -70.73 23.45
N GLY A 674 90.31 -71.10 24.54
CA GLY A 674 91.64 -71.70 24.49
C GLY A 674 91.56 -73.22 24.60
N TYR A 675 92.39 -73.92 23.84
CA TYR A 675 92.47 -75.40 23.87
C TYR A 675 93.82 -75.92 24.36
N GLY A 676 94.74 -75.03 24.74
CA GLY A 676 96.11 -75.40 25.08
C GLY A 676 96.71 -76.33 24.03
N GLU A 677 97.24 -77.46 24.49
CA GLU A 677 97.85 -78.50 23.66
C GLU A 677 96.87 -79.61 23.21
N ASP A 678 95.57 -79.51 23.55
CA ASP A 678 94.60 -80.61 23.42
C ASP A 678 94.07 -80.84 21.98
N LYS A 679 94.29 -79.87 21.08
CA LYS A 679 93.92 -79.98 19.65
C LYS A 679 95.14 -79.77 18.72
N PRO A 680 96.13 -80.69 18.71
CA PRO A 680 97.29 -80.58 17.83
C PRO A 680 96.92 -80.94 16.38
N ILE A 681 97.48 -80.20 15.42
CA ILE A 681 97.37 -80.48 13.98
C ILE A 681 98.64 -81.08 13.39
N ALA A 682 99.70 -81.14 14.18
CA ALA A 682 100.97 -81.78 13.85
C ALA A 682 101.60 -82.40 15.10
N THR A 683 102.54 -83.32 14.92
CA THR A 683 103.24 -83.94 16.06
C THR A 683 104.07 -82.92 16.84
N ASN A 684 103.94 -82.88 18.17
CA ASN A 684 104.77 -82.03 19.03
C ASN A 684 106.22 -82.51 19.16
N MET A 685 106.54 -83.69 18.61
CA MET A 685 107.88 -84.27 18.66
C MET A 685 108.92 -83.37 17.96
N TYR A 686 108.57 -82.76 16.83
CA TYR A 686 109.48 -81.94 16.01
C TYR A 686 109.18 -80.44 16.13
N LYS A 687 110.22 -79.61 15.96
CA LYS A 687 110.13 -78.14 16.05
C LYS A 687 109.08 -77.57 15.10
N ASP A 688 108.99 -78.09 13.88
CA ASP A 688 108.04 -77.62 12.87
C ASP A 688 106.60 -77.99 13.21
N GLY A 689 106.38 -79.18 13.79
CA GLY A 689 105.05 -79.59 14.25
C GLY A 689 104.57 -78.74 15.44
N ARG A 690 105.48 -78.43 16.37
CA ARG A 690 105.21 -77.46 17.44
C ARG A 690 104.88 -76.07 16.89
N ALA A 691 105.60 -75.61 15.86
CA ALA A 691 105.31 -74.33 15.23
C ALA A 691 103.91 -74.28 14.59
N LYS A 692 103.47 -75.38 13.96
CA LYS A 692 102.12 -75.49 13.40
C LYS A 692 101.04 -75.55 14.48
N ASN A 693 101.30 -76.18 15.63
CA ASN A 693 100.32 -76.27 16.71
C ASN A 693 100.06 -74.94 17.41
N ARG A 694 101.06 -74.05 17.48
CA ARG A 694 100.92 -72.69 18.00
C ARG A 694 100.19 -71.79 16.99
N ARG A 695 98.87 -71.74 17.03
CA ARG A 695 98.04 -71.01 16.06
C ARG A 695 96.74 -70.48 16.66
N VAL A 696 96.04 -69.67 15.88
CA VAL A 696 94.66 -69.25 16.11
C VAL A 696 93.79 -69.72 14.96
N GLU A 697 92.56 -70.14 15.25
CA GLU A 697 91.51 -70.45 14.28
C GLU A 697 90.27 -69.59 14.56
N ILE A 698 89.47 -69.28 13.54
CA ILE A 698 88.21 -68.55 13.68
C ILE A 698 87.14 -69.33 12.92
N ASN A 699 86.23 -69.98 13.64
CA ASN A 699 85.28 -70.93 13.10
C ASN A 699 83.83 -70.43 13.22
N LEU A 700 83.01 -70.61 12.19
CA LEU A 700 81.58 -70.33 12.21
C LEU A 700 80.90 -71.17 13.30
N VAL A 701 80.10 -70.51 14.14
CA VAL A 701 79.20 -71.15 15.09
C VAL A 701 77.98 -71.63 14.32
N LYS A 702 77.81 -72.95 14.24
CA LYS A 702 76.69 -73.59 13.55
C LYS A 702 75.44 -73.60 14.41
#